data_AF-A0A2A5S3U6-F1
#
_entry.id   AF-A0A2A5S3U6-F1
#
_cell.length_a   1.000
_cell.length_b   1.000
_cell.length_c   1.000
_cell.angle_alpha   90.00
_cell.angle_beta   90.00
_cell.angle_gamma   90.00
#
_symmetry.space_group_name_H-M   'P 1'
#
loop_
_entity.id
_entity.type
_entity.pdbx_description
1 polymer ?
#
loop_
_entity_poly.entity_id
_entity_poly.type
_entity_poly.pdbx_seq_one_letter_code
_entity_poly.pdbx_strand_id
1 'polypeptide(L)'
;MNNGWLSASDMLTWLYPEDTIEQMKSENVSAEQAVSWLNTIGYTASIVNRALTTDEIKKSLDKSSPIVTIFESQNVANWLERETTGVLYAHSDLETGTKTDGLHASFIKTAYHGELEVKDGTEGNPFKFDNQDDNPDTTIASSDFRWIKSITDIKKDPSWDSRSKVVSNRANGVFNVDLTKAGNDITNAIFTDQDVQELGQSQPITEKGNETKLSAVSLINFYFDKANKKTVKDLEAFAKIAVDKDVSGEQIVSWYKSLGFSCDTVSGKLTKELTKTISSSGKLYLTTYKAVDIKNKYQQASNIGIGFSDNNFGYTPGLNSIIKSEFTGPEYSINWSSPNAYQTYIAKSKNFNYDLFFTMDSSIPREIGKYLPSLTIYNIRQKSEPENASPQFKPTTPNVTAPVKTATYNTNNNFGIRETQNQEPWCSSYVEAAAVNAFRKATDVPVTSAQILMKLNRPGLSDDELKKVSGTTIEDNAKKIKDNYNIGVTIVDRALSFSEVKTEIDSGKIIQMDAYNINATTPEEGYGHALAIVGYVTPNDGDTSKSPYYEIWNPWWNSTFCILANNKTFRLAGIDYKWTRSWYNWRQDGVGSLDKKVENQPVTSMGNPKAVANKPIIAKNPLLIGSTFYTSIYLNSSTDVMTQHVSQFGRETAAWSILGNDTFGYSMSTESAHAFQRARHGKRTVNNPSNSDVAVNFRNDVDQINYSYLGFAGAGLGSPAIKTLVKIFYKKDFNSIKSGDFVTLAKVLGIGFISVGPAAILVSLGTYLQAESTIRINFTMCLYN
;
A
#
# COMPACT_ATOMS: atom_id res chain seq x y z
N MET A 1 20.30 12.77 3.57
CA MET A 1 20.39 11.73 2.53
C MET A 1 19.20 10.82 2.74
N ASN A 2 18.13 11.00 1.96
CA ASN A 2 16.93 10.16 2.02
C ASN A 2 16.90 9.32 0.74
N ASN A 3 16.85 7.99 0.93
CA ASN A 3 17.09 6.97 -0.07
C ASN A 3 16.11 7.10 -1.26
N GLY A 4 16.66 7.29 -2.46
CA GLY A 4 15.90 7.34 -3.72
C GLY A 4 15.40 5.96 -4.11
N TRP A 5 14.22 5.58 -3.62
CA TRP A 5 13.53 4.37 -4.06
C TRP A 5 12.93 4.61 -5.45
N LEU A 6 13.19 3.69 -6.38
CA LEU A 6 12.53 3.63 -7.69
C LEU A 6 11.17 2.95 -7.52
N SER A 7 10.17 3.45 -8.23
CA SER A 7 8.78 2.95 -8.20
C SER A 7 8.41 2.27 -9.51
N ALA A 8 7.38 1.41 -9.49
CA ALA A 8 6.80 0.85 -10.71
C ALA A 8 6.31 1.94 -11.68
N SER A 9 5.86 3.08 -11.14
CA SER A 9 5.45 4.24 -11.92
C SER A 9 6.60 4.84 -12.74
N ASP A 10 7.84 4.79 -12.26
CA ASP A 10 9.01 5.32 -12.98
C ASP A 10 9.31 4.47 -14.22
N MET A 11 9.14 3.14 -14.12
CA MET A 11 9.27 2.22 -15.25
C MET A 11 8.14 2.40 -16.26
N LEU A 12 6.90 2.52 -15.79
CA LEU A 12 5.74 2.75 -16.66
C LEU A 12 5.83 4.10 -17.38
N THR A 13 6.24 5.17 -16.68
CA THR A 13 6.41 6.50 -17.30
C THR A 13 7.51 6.48 -18.36
N TRP A 14 8.57 5.69 -18.15
CA TRP A 14 9.62 5.51 -19.15
C TRP A 14 9.15 4.74 -20.39
N LEU A 15 8.31 3.71 -20.21
CA LEU A 15 7.73 2.91 -21.30
C LEU A 15 6.61 3.65 -22.07
N TYR A 16 5.81 4.46 -21.37
CA TYR A 16 4.62 5.15 -21.87
C TYR A 16 4.66 6.65 -21.55
N PRO A 17 5.63 7.42 -22.10
CA PRO A 17 5.87 8.81 -21.72
C PRO A 17 4.73 9.78 -22.05
N GLU A 18 3.83 9.38 -22.96
CA GLU A 18 2.68 10.18 -23.39
C GLU A 18 1.36 9.78 -22.71
N ASP A 19 1.37 8.71 -21.89
CA ASP A 19 0.17 8.22 -21.18
C ASP A 19 0.02 8.87 -19.80
N THR A 20 -1.22 9.09 -19.37
CA THR A 20 -1.51 9.52 -18.00
C THR A 20 -1.32 8.38 -17.00
N ILE A 21 -1.18 8.69 -15.70
CA ILE A 21 -1.07 7.67 -14.65
C ILE A 21 -2.25 6.70 -14.68
N GLU A 22 -3.45 7.21 -14.95
CA GLU A 22 -4.67 6.41 -15.08
C GLU A 22 -4.60 5.47 -16.28
N GLN A 23 -4.05 5.94 -17.40
CA GLN A 23 -3.81 5.10 -18.59
C GLN A 23 -2.73 4.05 -18.33
N MET A 24 -1.69 4.37 -17.54
CA MET A 24 -0.62 3.40 -17.25
C MET A 24 -1.04 2.25 -16.32
N LYS A 25 -2.16 2.38 -15.59
CA LYS A 25 -2.69 1.29 -14.76
C LYS A 25 -3.14 0.06 -15.57
N SER A 26 -3.34 0.22 -16.88
CA SER A 26 -3.76 -0.85 -17.78
C SER A 26 -2.63 -1.64 -18.41
N GLU A 27 -1.39 -1.20 -18.19
CA GLU A 27 -0.28 -1.63 -19.02
C GLU A 27 0.53 -2.74 -18.35
N ASN A 28 0.71 -3.83 -19.09
CA ASN A 28 1.61 -4.92 -18.70
C ASN A 28 3.03 -4.60 -19.15
N VAL A 29 4.00 -5.08 -18.38
CA VAL A 29 5.44 -4.93 -18.68
C VAL A 29 6.05 -6.31 -18.86
N SER A 30 6.65 -6.55 -20.02
CA SER A 30 7.36 -7.80 -20.29
C SER A 30 8.71 -7.85 -19.56
N ALA A 31 9.26 -9.06 -19.39
CA ALA A 31 10.59 -9.26 -18.83
C ALA A 31 11.67 -8.47 -19.57
N GLU A 32 11.58 -8.45 -20.91
CA GLU A 32 12.50 -7.74 -21.81
C GLU A 32 12.43 -6.23 -21.61
N GLN A 33 11.23 -5.70 -21.42
CA GLN A 33 11.01 -4.29 -21.14
C GLN A 33 11.54 -3.90 -19.75
N ALA A 34 11.28 -4.73 -18.74
CA ALA A 34 11.82 -4.53 -17.40
C ALA A 34 13.37 -4.52 -17.40
N VAL A 35 14.00 -5.46 -18.12
CA VAL A 35 15.47 -5.47 -18.28
C VAL A 35 15.97 -4.27 -19.08
N SER A 36 15.27 -3.86 -20.14
CA SER A 36 15.63 -2.66 -20.88
C SER A 36 15.56 -1.41 -20.01
N TRP A 37 14.52 -1.29 -19.16
CA TRP A 37 14.41 -0.19 -18.21
C TRP A 37 15.54 -0.23 -17.18
N LEU A 38 15.85 -1.39 -16.58
CA LEU A 38 16.99 -1.56 -15.68
C LEU A 38 18.29 -1.06 -16.30
N ASN A 39 18.54 -1.36 -17.58
CA ASN A 39 19.70 -0.85 -18.31
C ASN A 39 19.70 0.67 -18.42
N THR A 40 18.53 1.31 -18.56
CA THR A 40 18.42 2.78 -18.63
C THR A 40 18.65 3.50 -17.30
N ILE A 41 18.60 2.78 -16.19
CA ILE A 41 18.85 3.31 -14.85
C ILE A 41 20.15 2.77 -14.24
N GLY A 42 20.99 2.13 -15.05
CA GLY A 42 22.33 1.72 -14.66
C GLY A 42 22.44 0.39 -13.96
N TYR A 43 21.54 -0.52 -14.29
CA TYR A 43 21.59 -1.90 -13.86
C TYR A 43 21.69 -2.80 -15.08
N THR A 44 22.62 -3.74 -15.06
CA THR A 44 22.58 -4.86 -16.00
C THR A 44 21.72 -5.98 -15.42
N ALA A 45 21.00 -6.69 -16.29
CA ALA A 45 20.25 -7.89 -15.93
C ALA A 45 20.21 -8.86 -17.12
N SER A 46 20.04 -10.15 -16.83
CA SER A 46 19.93 -11.24 -17.81
C SER A 46 18.54 -11.84 -17.76
N ILE A 47 18.04 -12.32 -18.91
CA ILE A 47 16.78 -13.08 -18.98
C ILE A 47 17.08 -14.54 -19.27
N VAL A 48 16.50 -15.43 -18.47
CA VAL A 48 16.49 -16.86 -18.72
C VAL A 48 15.07 -17.26 -19.09
N ASN A 49 14.86 -17.75 -20.31
CA ASN A 49 13.55 -18.13 -20.85
C ASN A 49 13.12 -19.55 -20.41
N ARG A 50 13.27 -19.85 -19.13
CA ARG A 50 12.80 -21.06 -18.45
C ARG A 50 12.83 -20.85 -16.94
N ALA A 51 12.25 -21.79 -16.20
CA ALA A 51 12.55 -21.94 -14.78
C ALA A 51 14.06 -22.17 -14.56
N LEU A 52 14.60 -21.60 -13.49
CA LEU A 52 15.97 -21.86 -13.07
C LEU A 52 16.07 -23.23 -12.42
N THR A 53 17.22 -23.90 -12.53
CA THR A 53 17.48 -25.11 -11.72
C THR A 53 17.84 -24.72 -10.29
N THR A 54 17.67 -25.65 -9.35
CA THR A 54 18.13 -25.50 -7.95
C THR A 54 19.56 -24.96 -7.85
N ASP A 55 20.49 -25.52 -8.65
CA ASP A 55 21.89 -25.08 -8.64
C ASP A 55 22.07 -23.63 -9.11
N GLU A 56 21.30 -23.19 -10.11
CA GLU A 56 21.33 -21.81 -10.60
C GLU A 56 20.78 -20.82 -9.57
N ILE A 57 19.71 -21.23 -8.86
CA ILE A 57 19.11 -20.45 -7.77
C ILE A 57 20.12 -20.30 -6.63
N LYS A 58 20.68 -21.41 -6.14
CA LYS A 58 21.69 -21.41 -5.07
C LYS A 58 22.87 -20.52 -5.42
N LYS A 59 23.47 -20.72 -6.60
CA LYS A 59 24.64 -19.96 -7.08
C LYS A 59 24.38 -18.46 -7.13
N SER A 60 23.15 -18.05 -7.43
CA SER A 60 22.75 -16.64 -7.50
C SER A 60 22.49 -16.06 -6.10
N LEU A 61 21.73 -16.77 -5.26
CA LEU A 61 21.41 -16.33 -3.90
C LEU A 61 22.62 -16.31 -2.97
N ASP A 62 23.54 -17.27 -3.07
CA ASP A 62 24.79 -17.29 -2.29
C ASP A 62 25.68 -16.08 -2.58
N LYS A 63 25.50 -15.45 -3.75
CA LYS A 63 26.15 -14.19 -4.14
C LYS A 63 25.32 -12.95 -3.81
N SER A 64 24.19 -13.12 -3.10
CA SER A 64 23.22 -12.07 -2.82
C SER A 64 22.66 -11.39 -4.08
N SER A 65 22.64 -12.10 -5.22
CA SER A 65 22.04 -11.59 -6.46
C SER A 65 20.53 -11.85 -6.44
N PRO A 66 19.67 -10.83 -6.58
CA PRO A 66 18.23 -11.02 -6.58
C PRO A 66 17.78 -11.71 -7.88
N ILE A 67 16.72 -12.51 -7.76
CA ILE A 67 16.08 -13.20 -8.87
C ILE A 67 14.61 -12.78 -8.90
N VAL A 68 14.15 -12.28 -10.04
CA VAL A 68 12.73 -12.05 -10.30
C VAL A 68 12.21 -13.23 -11.13
N THR A 69 11.20 -13.91 -10.63
CA THR A 69 10.56 -15.04 -11.30
C THR A 69 9.30 -14.57 -11.99
N ILE A 70 9.00 -15.14 -13.16
CA ILE A 70 7.81 -14.83 -13.95
C ILE A 70 7.02 -16.11 -14.16
N PHE A 71 5.75 -16.04 -13.80
CA PHE A 71 4.82 -17.16 -13.78
C PHE A 71 3.67 -16.90 -14.74
N GLU A 72 3.29 -17.90 -15.51
CA GLU A 72 2.17 -17.84 -16.44
C GLU A 72 1.00 -18.68 -15.90
N SER A 73 -0.18 -18.05 -15.79
CA SER A 73 -1.42 -18.74 -15.47
C SER A 73 -1.79 -19.72 -16.59
N GLN A 74 -2.08 -20.95 -16.23
CA GLN A 74 -2.53 -21.99 -17.17
C GLN A 74 -4.02 -21.86 -17.51
N ASN A 75 -4.73 -20.93 -16.87
CA ASN A 75 -6.12 -20.62 -17.17
C ASN A 75 -6.20 -19.45 -18.16
N VAL A 76 -6.60 -19.76 -19.39
CA VAL A 76 -6.73 -18.78 -20.49
C VAL A 76 -7.76 -17.68 -20.22
N ALA A 77 -8.68 -17.87 -19.27
CA ALA A 77 -9.62 -16.85 -18.86
C ALA A 77 -8.93 -15.66 -18.16
N ASN A 78 -7.77 -15.91 -17.52
CA ASN A 78 -6.98 -14.89 -16.82
C ASN A 78 -6.14 -14.04 -17.77
N TRP A 79 -6.70 -13.59 -18.90
CA TRP A 79 -5.90 -12.94 -19.94
C TRP A 79 -5.32 -11.58 -19.51
N LEU A 80 -5.92 -10.92 -18.52
CA LEU A 80 -5.43 -9.65 -17.96
C LEU A 80 -4.23 -9.86 -17.02
N GLU A 81 -4.34 -10.86 -16.16
CA GLU A 81 -3.31 -11.28 -15.19
C GLU A 81 -2.63 -12.60 -15.62
N ARG A 82 -2.40 -12.75 -16.94
CA ARG A 82 -1.88 -14.00 -17.49
C ARG A 82 -0.48 -14.29 -16.98
N GLU A 83 0.31 -13.25 -16.77
CA GLU A 83 1.62 -13.35 -16.16
C GLU A 83 1.63 -12.62 -14.81
N THR A 84 2.31 -13.22 -13.83
CA THR A 84 2.56 -12.61 -12.52
C THR A 84 4.02 -12.80 -12.15
N THR A 85 4.53 -11.94 -11.26
CA THR A 85 5.95 -11.93 -10.89
C THR A 85 6.17 -12.18 -9.41
N GLY A 86 7.24 -12.89 -9.09
CA GLY A 86 7.70 -13.12 -7.72
C GLY A 86 9.14 -12.68 -7.52
N VAL A 87 9.50 -12.44 -6.27
CA VAL A 87 10.89 -12.26 -5.83
C VAL A 87 11.30 -13.52 -5.06
N LEU A 88 12.35 -14.17 -5.55
CA LEU A 88 12.94 -15.31 -4.86
C LEU A 88 13.90 -14.77 -3.78
N TYR A 89 13.63 -15.08 -2.52
CA TYR A 89 14.30 -14.43 -1.38
C TYR A 89 15.10 -15.38 -0.48
N ALA A 90 14.88 -16.70 -0.58
CA ALA A 90 15.62 -17.67 0.22
C ALA A 90 15.70 -19.05 -0.46
N HIS A 91 16.71 -19.84 -0.07
CA HIS A 91 16.80 -21.27 -0.33
C HIS A 91 17.20 -22.01 0.96
N SER A 92 16.77 -23.27 1.11
CA SER A 92 17.12 -24.12 2.27
C SER A 92 17.36 -25.56 1.84
N ASP A 93 18.31 -26.21 2.53
CA ASP A 93 18.49 -27.65 2.50
C ASP A 93 17.53 -28.27 3.53
N LEU A 94 16.58 -29.09 3.09
CA LEU A 94 15.67 -29.84 3.97
C LEU A 94 16.33 -31.17 4.34
N GLU A 95 16.53 -31.40 5.65
CA GLU A 95 16.93 -32.71 6.16
C GLU A 95 15.80 -33.72 5.96
N THR A 96 15.85 -34.48 4.87
CA THR A 96 15.12 -35.74 4.80
C THR A 96 15.89 -36.75 5.66
N GLY A 97 15.24 -37.43 6.61
CA GLY A 97 15.87 -38.35 7.58
C GLY A 97 16.67 -39.54 7.03
N THR A 98 17.03 -39.54 5.75
CA THR A 98 18.00 -40.42 5.08
C THR A 98 19.18 -39.59 4.57
N LYS A 99 20.39 -39.89 5.07
CA LYS A 99 21.66 -39.17 4.85
C LYS A 99 22.18 -39.04 3.41
N THR A 100 21.37 -39.31 2.38
CA THR A 100 21.86 -39.39 1.00
C THR A 100 21.29 -38.41 -0.02
N ASP A 101 20.13 -37.76 0.18
CA ASP A 101 19.62 -36.78 -0.78
C ASP A 101 18.77 -35.71 -0.06
N GLY A 102 19.39 -34.61 0.40
CA GLY A 102 18.66 -33.50 1.01
C GLY A 102 17.77 -32.80 -0.02
N LEU A 103 16.47 -32.65 0.27
CA LEU A 103 15.54 -31.93 -0.60
C LEU A 103 15.84 -30.43 -0.51
N HIS A 104 16.09 -29.74 -1.63
CA HIS A 104 16.26 -28.29 -1.62
C HIS A 104 14.93 -27.59 -1.89
N ALA A 105 14.65 -26.52 -1.13
CA ALA A 105 13.45 -25.70 -1.30
C ALA A 105 13.82 -24.24 -1.51
N SER A 106 13.19 -23.61 -2.51
CA SER A 106 13.31 -22.18 -2.81
C SER A 106 12.03 -21.45 -2.45
N PHE A 107 12.16 -20.30 -1.78
CA PHE A 107 11.03 -19.52 -1.31
C PHE A 107 10.87 -18.24 -2.13
N ILE A 108 9.67 -18.08 -2.69
CA ILE A 108 9.32 -17.00 -3.59
C ILE A 108 8.14 -16.23 -3.01
N LYS A 109 8.20 -14.91 -3.07
CA LYS A 109 7.13 -14.03 -2.62
C LYS A 109 6.58 -13.22 -3.79
N THR A 110 5.26 -13.24 -3.97
CA THR A 110 4.56 -12.43 -4.96
C THR A 110 3.81 -11.28 -4.27
N ALA A 111 3.46 -10.26 -5.05
CA ALA A 111 2.71 -9.12 -4.52
C ALA A 111 1.25 -9.49 -4.15
N TYR A 112 0.60 -10.34 -4.95
CA TYR A 112 -0.84 -10.59 -4.86
C TYR A 112 -1.24 -12.06 -4.66
N HIS A 113 -0.34 -13.03 -4.89
CA HIS A 113 -0.65 -14.46 -4.78
C HIS A 113 -0.01 -15.12 -3.55
N GLY A 114 0.73 -14.37 -2.74
CA GLY A 114 1.37 -14.87 -1.52
C GLY A 114 2.75 -15.49 -1.74
N GLU A 115 3.10 -16.45 -0.88
CA GLU A 115 4.38 -17.16 -0.88
C GLU A 115 4.26 -18.52 -1.55
N LEU A 116 5.35 -18.97 -2.16
CA LEU A 116 5.47 -20.23 -2.88
C LEU A 116 6.76 -20.94 -2.47
N GLU A 117 6.66 -22.22 -2.18
CA GLU A 117 7.79 -23.13 -2.00
C GLU A 117 7.96 -23.98 -3.27
N VAL A 118 9.12 -23.89 -3.92
CA VAL A 118 9.48 -24.73 -5.07
C VAL A 118 10.54 -25.73 -4.62
N LYS A 119 10.24 -27.02 -4.80
CA LYS A 119 11.12 -28.13 -4.41
C LYS A 119 11.98 -28.59 -5.57
N ASP A 120 13.14 -29.14 -5.25
CA ASP A 120 14.08 -29.65 -6.26
C ASP A 120 13.42 -30.63 -7.25
N GLY A 121 13.68 -30.44 -8.53
CA GLY A 121 13.13 -31.22 -9.63
C GLY A 121 11.67 -30.89 -9.98
N THR A 122 11.07 -29.89 -9.32
CA THR A 122 9.73 -29.40 -9.62
C THR A 122 9.72 -28.07 -10.37
N GLU A 123 10.89 -27.50 -10.64
CA GLU A 123 11.04 -26.22 -11.33
C GLU A 123 10.46 -26.30 -12.75
N GLY A 124 9.40 -25.55 -13.00
CA GLY A 124 8.70 -25.52 -14.30
C GLY A 124 7.49 -26.46 -14.39
N ASN A 125 7.20 -27.26 -13.37
CA ASN A 125 5.91 -27.94 -13.25
C ASN A 125 4.81 -26.93 -12.87
N PRO A 126 3.54 -27.15 -13.28
CA PRO A 126 2.43 -26.35 -12.80
C PRO A 126 2.26 -26.49 -11.28
N PHE A 127 2.04 -25.38 -10.58
CA PHE A 127 1.81 -25.34 -9.13
C PHE A 127 0.72 -24.33 -8.77
N LYS A 128 0.23 -24.42 -7.54
CA LYS A 128 -0.70 -23.43 -6.96
C LYS A 128 0.02 -22.60 -5.91
N PHE A 129 -0.41 -21.35 -5.75
CA PHE A 129 0.03 -20.54 -4.62
C PHE A 129 -0.78 -20.88 -3.38
N ASP A 130 -0.10 -21.08 -2.25
CA ASP A 130 -0.73 -21.56 -1.00
C ASP A 130 -1.55 -20.50 -0.27
N ASN A 131 -1.33 -19.21 -0.57
CA ASN A 131 -1.92 -18.09 0.18
C ASN A 131 -2.68 -17.12 -0.75
N GLN A 132 -3.62 -17.66 -1.53
CA GLN A 132 -4.56 -16.89 -2.36
C GLN A 132 -5.88 -16.55 -1.64
N ASP A 133 -5.97 -16.81 -0.33
CA ASP A 133 -7.21 -16.64 0.47
C ASP A 133 -7.79 -15.21 0.43
N ASP A 134 -6.94 -14.21 0.13
CA ASP A 134 -7.32 -12.81 0.02
C ASP A 134 -7.39 -12.30 -1.44
N ASN A 135 -7.15 -13.14 -2.45
CA ASN A 135 -7.29 -12.73 -3.86
C ASN A 135 -8.78 -12.68 -4.24
N PRO A 136 -9.29 -11.51 -4.68
CA PRO A 136 -10.70 -11.38 -5.02
C PRO A 136 -11.14 -12.15 -6.26
N ASP A 137 -10.22 -12.47 -7.17
CA ASP A 137 -10.53 -13.29 -8.32
C ASP A 137 -10.42 -14.78 -8.00
N THR A 138 -11.57 -15.43 -7.83
CA THR A 138 -11.66 -16.85 -7.50
C THR A 138 -11.16 -17.76 -8.61
N THR A 139 -11.12 -17.30 -9.87
CA THR A 139 -10.59 -18.10 -10.97
C THR A 139 -9.07 -18.19 -10.89
N ILE A 140 -8.41 -17.11 -10.47
CA ILE A 140 -6.97 -17.05 -10.22
C ILE A 140 -6.58 -17.95 -9.04
N ALA A 141 -7.39 -17.94 -7.97
CA ALA A 141 -7.22 -18.84 -6.82
C ALA A 141 -7.28 -20.33 -7.20
N SER A 142 -8.04 -20.68 -8.24
CA SER A 142 -8.13 -22.05 -8.74
C SER A 142 -7.06 -22.43 -9.77
N SER A 143 -6.32 -21.45 -10.30
CA SER A 143 -5.44 -21.63 -11.46
C SER A 143 -4.08 -22.20 -11.07
N ASP A 144 -3.59 -23.13 -11.87
CA ASP A 144 -2.20 -23.54 -11.84
C ASP A 144 -1.34 -22.49 -12.55
N PHE A 145 -0.15 -22.25 -12.02
CA PHE A 145 0.86 -21.36 -12.58
C PHE A 145 2.09 -22.16 -12.96
N ARG A 146 2.73 -21.76 -14.06
CA ARG A 146 3.98 -22.35 -14.51
C ARG A 146 5.09 -21.30 -14.49
N TRP A 147 6.25 -21.65 -13.94
CA TRP A 147 7.43 -20.80 -14.04
C TRP A 147 8.00 -20.83 -15.46
N ILE A 148 7.86 -19.71 -16.18
CA ILE A 148 8.22 -19.60 -17.61
C ILE A 148 9.50 -18.81 -17.87
N LYS A 149 9.83 -17.82 -17.02
CA LYS A 149 11.02 -16.97 -17.22
C LYS A 149 11.60 -16.50 -15.88
N SER A 150 12.86 -16.07 -15.91
CA SER A 150 13.54 -15.45 -14.78
C SER A 150 14.40 -14.28 -15.22
N ILE A 151 14.43 -13.22 -14.42
CA ILE A 151 15.41 -12.13 -14.53
C ILE A 151 16.48 -12.37 -13.46
N THR A 152 17.72 -12.52 -13.90
CA THR A 152 18.88 -12.82 -13.05
C THR A 152 20.00 -11.81 -13.25
N ASP A 153 21.08 -11.96 -12.48
CA ASP A 153 22.28 -11.12 -12.58
C ASP A 153 22.02 -9.62 -12.47
N ILE A 154 20.95 -9.23 -11.77
CA ILE A 154 20.59 -7.84 -11.55
C ILE A 154 21.68 -7.21 -10.68
N LYS A 155 22.50 -6.37 -11.31
CA LYS A 155 23.62 -5.71 -10.66
C LYS A 155 23.78 -4.32 -11.21
N LYS A 156 24.17 -3.38 -10.35
CA LYS A 156 24.53 -2.04 -10.79
C LYS A 156 25.68 -2.15 -11.80
N ASP A 157 25.52 -1.54 -12.96
CA ASP A 157 26.55 -1.48 -13.97
C ASP A 157 27.71 -0.62 -13.42
N PRO A 158 28.90 -1.20 -13.19
CA PRO A 158 30.04 -0.46 -12.65
C PRO A 158 30.56 0.63 -13.59
N SER A 159 30.16 0.62 -14.87
CA SER A 159 30.49 1.66 -15.86
C SER A 159 29.47 2.81 -15.91
N TRP A 160 28.32 2.66 -15.24
CA TRP A 160 27.21 3.62 -15.31
C TRP A 160 27.50 4.96 -14.66
N ASP A 161 28.11 4.93 -13.46
CA ASP A 161 28.60 6.13 -12.77
C ASP A 161 30.03 6.42 -13.24
N SER A 162 30.16 6.89 -14.48
CA SER A 162 31.47 7.28 -15.00
C SER A 162 31.78 8.73 -14.66
N ARG A 163 33.04 8.98 -14.26
CA ARG A 163 33.59 10.33 -14.11
C ARG A 163 34.41 10.66 -15.35
N SER A 164 34.21 11.86 -15.87
CA SER A 164 35.03 12.41 -16.95
C SER A 164 35.46 13.82 -16.61
N LYS A 165 36.48 14.34 -17.29
CA LYS A 165 37.01 15.67 -17.03
C LYS A 165 37.13 16.48 -18.32
N VAL A 166 36.78 17.74 -18.24
CA VAL A 166 37.15 18.75 -19.24
C VAL A 166 38.45 19.39 -18.77
N VAL A 167 39.45 19.44 -19.63
CA VAL A 167 40.73 20.10 -19.34
C VAL A 167 40.67 21.55 -19.83
N SER A 168 41.16 22.47 -19.00
CA SER A 168 41.10 23.90 -19.30
C SER A 168 41.82 24.29 -20.60
N ASN A 169 41.20 25.22 -21.33
CA ASN A 169 41.80 26.05 -22.37
C ASN A 169 41.20 27.46 -22.20
N ARG A 170 41.86 28.28 -21.35
CA ARG A 170 41.37 29.59 -20.94
C ARG A 170 41.27 30.60 -22.10
N ALA A 171 42.12 30.47 -23.13
CA ALA A 171 42.04 31.29 -24.33
C ALA A 171 40.70 31.10 -25.08
N ASN A 172 40.18 29.87 -25.04
CA ASN A 172 38.91 29.48 -25.66
C ASN A 172 37.73 29.47 -24.68
N GLY A 173 37.92 30.04 -23.48
CA GLY A 173 36.89 30.12 -22.44
C GLY A 173 36.48 28.78 -21.84
N VAL A 174 37.37 27.78 -21.91
CA VAL A 174 37.16 26.45 -21.35
C VAL A 174 37.95 26.32 -20.05
N PHE A 175 37.26 25.91 -18.99
CA PHE A 175 37.76 25.75 -17.64
C PHE A 175 37.75 24.27 -17.25
N ASN A 176 38.50 23.91 -16.22
CA ASN A 176 38.55 22.54 -15.70
C ASN A 176 37.20 22.19 -15.05
N VAL A 177 36.60 21.08 -15.47
CA VAL A 177 35.33 20.59 -14.94
C VAL A 177 35.40 19.10 -14.71
N ASP A 178 35.04 18.66 -13.50
CA ASP A 178 34.73 17.28 -13.20
C ASP A 178 33.25 17.02 -13.52
N LEU A 179 33.01 16.03 -14.38
CA LEU A 179 31.68 15.62 -14.84
C LEU A 179 31.33 14.27 -14.22
N THR A 180 30.12 14.16 -13.68
CA THR A 180 29.51 12.88 -13.34
C THR A 180 28.45 12.54 -14.38
N LYS A 181 28.45 11.29 -14.84
CA LYS A 181 27.44 10.75 -15.74
C LYS A 181 26.60 9.70 -15.03
N ALA A 182 25.34 9.58 -15.46
CA ALA A 182 24.52 8.40 -15.23
C ALA A 182 24.10 7.90 -16.63
N GLY A 183 24.76 6.84 -17.10
CA GLY A 183 24.62 6.38 -18.48
C GLY A 183 25.22 7.39 -19.47
N ASN A 184 24.46 7.78 -20.49
CA ASN A 184 24.88 8.76 -21.49
C ASN A 184 24.70 10.22 -21.03
N ASP A 185 23.91 10.45 -19.99
CA ASP A 185 23.57 11.79 -19.53
C ASP A 185 24.54 12.30 -18.48
N ILE A 186 24.95 13.56 -18.64
CA ILE A 186 25.73 14.26 -17.62
C ILE A 186 24.75 14.74 -16.54
N THR A 187 24.93 14.22 -15.33
CA THR A 187 24.12 14.49 -14.15
C THR A 187 24.76 15.49 -13.21
N ASN A 188 26.06 15.75 -13.36
CA ASN A 188 26.75 16.76 -12.55
C ASN A 188 27.90 17.39 -13.34
N ALA A 189 28.10 18.69 -13.16
CA ALA A 189 29.27 19.41 -13.64
C ALA A 189 29.79 20.34 -12.55
N ILE A 190 31.01 20.09 -12.08
CA ILE A 190 31.68 20.86 -11.02
C ILE A 190 32.97 21.44 -11.57
N PHE A 191 33.08 22.76 -11.63
CA PHE A 191 34.32 23.43 -12.03
C PHE A 191 35.38 23.23 -10.95
N THR A 192 36.61 22.84 -11.30
CA THR A 192 37.65 22.49 -10.32
C THR A 192 38.77 23.53 -10.21
N ASP A 193 38.73 24.55 -11.05
CA ASP A 193 39.67 25.66 -10.95
C ASP A 193 39.49 26.43 -9.64
N GLN A 194 40.59 26.59 -8.91
CA GLN A 194 40.60 27.24 -7.60
C GLN A 194 40.09 28.70 -7.66
N ASP A 195 40.48 29.45 -8.69
CA ASP A 195 40.04 30.85 -8.88
C ASP A 195 38.54 30.97 -9.20
N VAL A 196 37.93 29.95 -9.82
CA VAL A 196 36.48 29.87 -10.05
C VAL A 196 35.74 29.48 -8.77
N GLN A 197 36.27 28.52 -8.01
CA GLN A 197 35.70 28.10 -6.72
C GLN A 197 35.77 29.18 -5.64
N GLU A 198 36.82 30.02 -5.66
CA GLU A 198 37.06 31.09 -4.68
C GLU A 198 36.36 32.43 -5.02
N LEU A 199 35.60 32.51 -6.12
CA LEU A 199 34.84 33.72 -6.52
C LEU A 199 34.01 34.34 -5.38
N GLY A 200 33.53 33.52 -4.44
CA GLY A 200 32.69 33.96 -3.32
C GLY A 200 33.41 34.50 -2.09
N GLN A 201 34.74 34.68 -2.08
CA GLN A 201 35.48 34.89 -0.81
C GLN A 201 36.35 36.14 -0.65
N SER A 202 36.39 37.13 -1.57
CA SER A 202 37.46 38.14 -1.50
C SER A 202 37.09 39.63 -1.43
N GLN A 203 35.82 40.03 -1.55
CA GLN A 203 35.46 41.46 -1.61
C GLN A 203 34.56 41.91 -0.44
N PRO A 204 34.98 42.92 0.37
CA PRO A 204 34.15 43.46 1.45
C PRO A 204 32.88 44.16 0.91
N ILE A 205 31.80 44.08 1.70
CA ILE A 205 30.41 44.52 1.41
C ILE A 205 30.26 46.05 1.24
N THR A 206 31.35 46.81 1.13
CA THR A 206 31.34 48.24 1.43
C THR A 206 30.76 49.16 0.34
N GLU A 207 30.52 48.68 -0.89
CA GLU A 207 29.94 49.52 -1.95
C GLU A 207 28.72 48.86 -2.63
N LYS A 208 27.53 49.31 -2.21
CA LYS A 208 26.20 48.77 -2.57
C LYS A 208 25.76 49.00 -4.04
N GLY A 209 26.61 49.52 -4.93
CA GLY A 209 26.29 49.79 -6.34
C GLY A 209 27.11 48.95 -7.35
N ASN A 210 27.77 47.89 -6.87
CA ASN A 210 28.86 47.26 -7.61
C ASN A 210 28.66 45.78 -7.97
N GLU A 211 27.58 45.11 -7.57
CA GLU A 211 27.46 43.65 -7.77
C GLU A 211 27.59 43.24 -9.23
N THR A 212 26.76 43.80 -10.12
CA THR A 212 26.79 43.47 -11.54
C THR A 212 28.10 43.87 -12.22
N LYS A 213 28.70 44.99 -11.80
CA LYS A 213 30.02 45.44 -12.28
C LYS A 213 31.12 44.48 -11.83
N LEU A 214 31.11 44.06 -10.57
CA LEU A 214 32.07 43.12 -10.00
C LEU A 214 31.95 41.74 -10.65
N SER A 215 30.74 41.26 -10.92
CA SER A 215 30.54 39.98 -11.62
C SER A 215 31.03 40.04 -13.06
N ALA A 216 30.78 41.13 -13.77
CA ALA A 216 31.32 41.33 -15.12
C ALA A 216 32.86 41.38 -15.12
N VAL A 217 33.46 42.20 -14.24
CA VAL A 217 34.91 42.32 -14.11
C VAL A 217 35.55 41.00 -13.68
N SER A 218 34.97 40.29 -12.72
CA SER A 218 35.50 39.02 -12.22
C SER A 218 35.46 37.94 -13.29
N LEU A 219 34.34 37.84 -14.03
CA LEU A 219 34.22 36.87 -15.11
C LEU A 219 35.24 37.13 -16.22
N ILE A 220 35.40 38.39 -16.68
CA ILE A 220 36.35 38.68 -17.76
C ILE A 220 37.81 38.55 -17.32
N ASN A 221 38.10 38.77 -16.04
CA ASN A 221 39.45 38.62 -15.49
C ASN A 221 39.96 37.18 -15.46
N PHE A 222 39.11 36.18 -15.65
CA PHE A 222 39.57 34.81 -15.87
C PHE A 222 40.31 34.61 -17.19
N TYR A 223 40.15 35.54 -18.13
CA TYR A 223 40.73 35.49 -19.47
C TYR A 223 42.00 36.35 -19.59
N PHE A 224 42.37 37.07 -18.53
CA PHE A 224 43.56 37.91 -18.48
C PHE A 224 44.60 37.33 -17.52
N ASP A 225 45.88 37.52 -17.84
CA ASP A 225 46.95 37.31 -16.88
C ASP A 225 46.89 38.32 -15.72
N LYS A 226 47.71 38.12 -14.70
CA LYS A 226 47.75 38.99 -13.51
C LYS A 226 48.09 40.45 -13.82
N ALA A 227 48.84 40.73 -14.89
CA ALA A 227 49.28 42.08 -15.24
C ALA A 227 48.21 42.85 -16.02
N ASN A 228 47.28 42.17 -16.68
CA ASN A 228 46.30 42.75 -17.60
C ASN A 228 44.86 42.78 -17.06
N LYS A 229 44.65 42.38 -15.79
CA LYS A 229 43.33 42.38 -15.14
C LYS A 229 42.66 43.76 -15.22
N LYS A 230 41.35 43.73 -15.45
CA LYS A 230 40.47 44.89 -15.47
C LYS A 230 39.89 45.17 -14.10
N THR A 231 39.45 46.41 -13.92
CA THR A 231 38.85 46.92 -12.71
C THR A 231 37.44 47.43 -12.98
N VAL A 232 36.65 47.64 -11.93
CA VAL A 232 35.33 48.29 -12.03
C VAL A 232 35.45 49.68 -12.67
N LYS A 233 36.49 50.44 -12.34
CA LYS A 233 36.74 51.76 -12.93
C LYS A 233 36.92 51.72 -14.45
N ASP A 234 37.55 50.66 -14.97
CA ASP A 234 37.72 50.49 -16.42
C ASP A 234 36.37 50.28 -17.12
N LEU A 235 35.47 49.51 -16.51
CA LEU A 235 34.10 49.31 -17.00
C LEU A 235 33.28 50.60 -16.91
N GLU A 236 33.37 51.34 -15.80
CA GLU A 236 32.67 52.61 -15.60
C GLU A 236 33.11 53.67 -16.62
N ALA A 237 34.42 53.80 -16.84
CA ALA A 237 35.00 54.70 -17.81
C ALA A 237 34.54 54.36 -19.24
N PHE A 238 34.50 53.07 -19.59
CA PHE A 238 33.99 52.62 -20.89
C PHE A 238 32.50 52.89 -21.06
N ALA A 239 31.68 52.51 -20.09
CA ALA A 239 30.23 52.64 -20.13
C ALA A 239 29.76 54.08 -19.95
N LYS A 240 30.66 55.00 -19.54
CA LYS A 240 30.38 56.42 -19.24
C LYS A 240 29.28 56.57 -18.17
N ILE A 241 29.35 55.75 -17.14
CA ILE A 241 28.41 55.73 -16.02
C ILE A 241 29.08 56.26 -14.74
N ALA A 242 28.31 56.91 -13.87
CA ALA A 242 28.79 57.31 -12.56
C ALA A 242 28.93 56.08 -11.63
N VAL A 243 29.75 56.22 -10.57
CA VAL A 243 30.09 55.12 -9.65
C VAL A 243 28.85 54.52 -8.96
N ASP A 244 27.82 55.34 -8.73
CA ASP A 244 26.55 54.96 -8.10
C ASP A 244 25.51 54.37 -9.08
N LYS A 245 25.82 54.28 -10.37
CA LYS A 245 24.91 53.77 -11.40
C LYS A 245 25.22 52.34 -11.78
N ASP A 246 24.17 51.52 -11.92
CA ASP A 246 24.27 50.14 -12.38
C ASP A 246 24.65 50.06 -13.88
N VAL A 247 25.25 48.94 -14.26
CA VAL A 247 25.63 48.62 -15.64
C VAL A 247 24.66 47.60 -16.24
N SER A 248 24.17 47.83 -17.46
CA SER A 248 23.29 46.88 -18.15
C SER A 248 24.06 45.72 -18.78
N GLY A 249 23.35 44.61 -19.04
CA GLY A 249 23.91 43.47 -19.78
C GLY A 249 24.46 43.86 -21.16
N GLU A 250 23.78 44.75 -21.88
CA GLU A 250 24.21 45.23 -23.20
C GLU A 250 25.49 46.09 -23.12
N GLN A 251 25.64 46.88 -22.05
CA GLN A 251 26.87 47.63 -21.78
C GLN A 251 28.04 46.69 -21.46
N ILE A 252 27.80 45.61 -20.69
CA ILE A 252 28.80 44.57 -20.43
C ILE A 252 29.24 43.87 -21.73
N VAL A 253 28.29 43.46 -22.57
CA VAL A 253 28.60 42.84 -23.87
C VAL A 253 29.43 43.76 -24.75
N SER A 254 29.07 45.04 -24.81
CA SER A 254 29.79 46.05 -25.58
C SER A 254 31.22 46.24 -25.05
N TRP A 255 31.39 46.21 -23.72
CA TRP A 255 32.69 46.28 -23.08
C TRP A 255 33.56 45.07 -23.40
N TYR A 256 33.03 43.84 -23.25
CA TYR A 256 33.76 42.62 -23.61
C TYR A 256 34.20 42.64 -25.08
N LYS A 257 33.34 43.11 -25.99
CA LYS A 257 33.67 43.28 -27.40
C LYS A 257 34.81 44.29 -27.63
N SER A 258 34.84 45.38 -26.87
CA SER A 258 35.92 46.38 -26.92
C SER A 258 37.27 45.83 -26.44
N LEU A 259 37.24 44.84 -25.53
CA LEU A 259 38.41 44.15 -25.00
C LEU A 259 38.92 43.02 -25.92
N GLY A 260 38.33 42.85 -27.10
CA GLY A 260 38.76 41.83 -28.08
C GLY A 260 38.07 40.47 -27.93
N PHE A 261 36.97 40.39 -27.17
CA PHE A 261 36.20 39.16 -27.01
C PHE A 261 34.96 39.12 -27.90
N SER A 262 34.46 37.92 -28.16
CA SER A 262 33.12 37.65 -28.66
C SER A 262 32.36 36.82 -27.63
N CYS A 263 31.05 37.00 -27.57
CA CYS A 263 30.16 36.28 -26.67
C CYS A 263 28.78 36.14 -27.33
N ASP A 264 28.06 35.11 -26.93
CA ASP A 264 26.69 34.88 -27.33
C ASP A 264 25.76 35.41 -26.23
N THR A 265 24.53 35.74 -26.59
CA THR A 265 23.55 36.34 -25.67
C THR A 265 22.17 35.76 -25.85
N VAL A 266 21.44 35.55 -24.75
CA VAL A 266 20.01 35.24 -24.77
C VAL A 266 19.27 36.19 -23.84
N SER A 267 18.06 36.60 -24.24
CA SER A 267 17.18 37.38 -23.37
C SER A 267 16.66 36.50 -22.24
N GLY A 268 16.67 37.02 -21.00
CA GLY A 268 16.28 36.26 -19.82
C GLY A 268 17.35 35.26 -19.37
N LYS A 269 16.92 34.12 -18.81
CA LYS A 269 17.79 33.04 -18.35
C LYS A 269 17.92 31.93 -19.41
N LEU A 270 18.96 31.11 -19.31
CA LEU A 270 19.14 29.92 -20.14
C LEU A 270 18.04 28.87 -19.88
N THR A 271 17.95 27.84 -20.73
CA THR A 271 17.16 26.63 -20.44
C THR A 271 18.04 25.59 -19.73
N LYS A 272 17.42 24.58 -19.10
CA LYS A 272 18.13 23.45 -18.46
C LYS A 272 19.13 22.82 -19.42
N GLU A 273 18.69 22.47 -20.63
CA GLU A 273 19.47 21.80 -21.66
C GLU A 273 20.68 22.64 -22.08
N LEU A 274 20.45 23.95 -22.25
CA LEU A 274 21.51 24.86 -22.65
C LEU A 274 22.50 25.11 -21.51
N THR A 275 22.04 25.21 -20.25
CA THR A 275 22.93 25.29 -19.10
C THR A 275 23.76 24.01 -18.93
N LYS A 276 23.15 22.83 -19.09
CA LYS A 276 23.87 21.54 -19.09
C LYS A 276 24.94 21.54 -20.17
N THR A 277 24.59 21.90 -21.40
CA THR A 277 25.53 21.96 -22.53
C THR A 277 26.70 22.91 -22.26
N ILE A 278 26.42 24.13 -21.79
CA ILE A 278 27.44 25.15 -21.50
C ILE A 278 28.38 24.68 -20.39
N SER A 279 27.84 24.32 -19.22
CA SER A 279 28.66 23.90 -18.06
C SER A 279 29.44 22.61 -18.34
N SER A 280 28.84 21.64 -19.05
CA SER A 280 29.52 20.40 -19.41
C SER A 280 30.62 20.57 -20.45
N SER A 281 30.62 21.67 -21.19
CA SER A 281 31.72 22.05 -22.10
C SER A 281 32.83 22.86 -21.41
N GLY A 282 32.74 23.04 -20.09
CA GLY A 282 33.69 23.84 -19.32
C GLY A 282 33.53 25.34 -19.49
N LYS A 283 32.38 25.83 -19.96
CA LYS A 283 32.15 27.26 -20.21
C LYS A 283 31.32 27.89 -19.09
N LEU A 284 31.69 29.11 -18.69
CA LEU A 284 30.96 29.92 -17.73
C LEU A 284 29.93 30.81 -18.43
N TYR A 285 28.91 31.27 -17.69
CA TYR A 285 27.93 32.25 -18.16
C TYR A 285 27.60 33.28 -17.07
N LEU A 286 27.15 34.47 -17.47
CA LEU A 286 26.71 35.55 -16.58
C LEU A 286 25.25 35.88 -16.88
N THR A 287 24.38 35.78 -15.89
CA THR A 287 22.98 36.23 -16.00
C THR A 287 22.82 37.52 -15.21
N THR A 288 22.29 38.55 -15.88
CA THR A 288 21.90 39.83 -15.26
C THR A 288 20.42 39.82 -14.93
N TYR A 289 20.05 40.50 -13.85
CA TYR A 289 18.68 40.60 -13.37
C TYR A 289 18.33 42.06 -13.08
N LYS A 290 17.06 42.43 -13.29
CA LYS A 290 16.51 43.76 -13.00
C LYS A 290 15.51 43.67 -11.87
N ALA A 291 15.56 44.62 -10.93
CA ALA A 291 14.62 44.68 -9.82
C ALA A 291 13.19 44.94 -10.34
N VAL A 292 12.23 44.21 -9.76
CA VAL A 292 10.78 44.36 -9.98
C VAL A 292 10.17 45.20 -8.86
N ASP A 293 10.72 45.12 -7.64
CA ASP A 293 10.44 46.03 -6.55
C ASP A 293 11.73 46.62 -5.99
N ILE A 294 11.73 47.92 -5.70
CA ILE A 294 12.90 48.65 -5.17
C ILE A 294 12.94 48.53 -3.64
N LYS A 295 12.37 47.44 -3.10
CA LYS A 295 12.40 47.21 -1.65
C LYS A 295 13.82 46.93 -1.16
N ASN A 296 14.66 46.39 -2.04
CA ASN A 296 16.09 46.30 -1.84
C ASN A 296 16.82 47.45 -2.58
N LYS A 297 18.03 47.82 -2.13
CA LYS A 297 18.75 49.01 -2.61
C LYS A 297 19.41 48.86 -4.00
N TYR A 298 19.29 47.71 -4.67
CA TYR A 298 19.92 47.43 -5.97
C TYR A 298 18.89 47.48 -7.11
N GLN A 299 19.20 48.17 -8.21
CA GLN A 299 18.33 48.16 -9.41
C GLN A 299 18.67 46.99 -10.34
N GLN A 300 19.92 46.51 -10.30
CA GLN A 300 20.39 45.34 -11.03
C GLN A 300 21.23 44.41 -10.14
N ALA A 301 21.11 43.11 -10.41
CA ALA A 301 21.88 42.03 -9.78
C ALA A 301 22.43 41.08 -10.85
N SER A 302 23.38 40.20 -10.50
CA SER A 302 23.87 39.20 -11.47
C SER A 302 24.53 37.98 -10.84
N ASN A 303 24.44 36.83 -11.52
CA ASN A 303 25.05 35.58 -11.11
C ASN A 303 25.95 34.99 -12.19
N ILE A 304 27.07 34.41 -11.76
CA ILE A 304 27.93 33.59 -12.61
C ILE A 304 27.52 32.12 -12.44
N GLY A 305 27.24 31.44 -13.56
CA GLY A 305 26.99 30.01 -13.57
C GLY A 305 28.27 29.20 -13.53
N ILE A 306 28.40 28.33 -12.53
CA ILE A 306 29.60 27.57 -12.18
C ILE A 306 29.36 26.06 -12.09
N GLY A 307 28.39 25.53 -12.84
CA GLY A 307 28.08 24.10 -12.85
C GLY A 307 26.60 23.81 -12.76
N PHE A 308 26.27 22.55 -12.45
CA PHE A 308 24.91 22.11 -12.12
C PHE A 308 24.92 20.72 -11.47
N SER A 309 23.84 20.38 -10.78
CA SER A 309 23.47 19.01 -10.39
C SER A 309 22.08 18.69 -10.94
N ASP A 310 21.90 17.50 -11.51
CA ASP A 310 20.65 16.99 -12.09
C ASP A 310 20.43 15.58 -11.55
N ASN A 311 19.42 15.42 -10.70
CA ASN A 311 19.13 14.16 -10.01
C ASN A 311 17.61 13.95 -9.87
N ASN A 312 17.18 12.89 -9.19
CA ASN A 312 15.74 12.55 -9.03
C ASN A 312 14.93 13.60 -8.25
N PHE A 313 15.58 14.52 -7.54
CA PHE A 313 14.93 15.67 -6.89
C PHE A 313 14.88 16.90 -7.82
N GLY A 314 15.54 16.80 -8.97
CA GLY A 314 15.47 17.73 -10.08
C GLY A 314 16.79 18.45 -10.40
N TYR A 315 16.73 19.35 -11.38
CA TYR A 315 17.82 20.18 -11.85
C TYR A 315 18.10 21.42 -11.00
N THR A 316 19.35 21.54 -10.52
CA THR A 316 19.87 22.70 -9.79
C THR A 316 21.08 23.30 -10.52
N PRO A 317 21.00 24.54 -11.03
CA PRO A 317 22.18 25.22 -11.56
C PRO A 317 23.11 25.63 -10.40
N GLY A 318 24.41 25.42 -10.58
CA GLY A 318 25.42 26.00 -9.70
C GLY A 318 25.56 27.48 -10.01
N LEU A 319 25.09 28.35 -9.13
CA LEU A 319 25.14 29.81 -9.29
C LEU A 319 26.02 30.42 -8.19
N ASN A 320 26.81 31.42 -8.54
CA ASN A 320 27.64 32.17 -7.61
C ASN A 320 27.31 33.67 -7.71
N SER A 321 26.89 34.27 -6.60
CA SER A 321 26.81 35.73 -6.43
C SER A 321 28.08 36.20 -5.71
N ILE A 322 28.67 37.30 -6.20
CA ILE A 322 29.93 37.80 -5.63
C ILE A 322 29.71 38.43 -4.25
N ILE A 323 28.49 38.85 -3.93
CA ILE A 323 28.12 39.41 -2.63
C ILE A 323 27.43 38.33 -1.77
N LYS A 324 28.12 37.92 -0.71
CA LYS A 324 27.77 36.79 0.18
C LYS A 324 26.40 36.88 0.87
N SER A 325 25.74 38.05 0.90
CA SER A 325 24.52 38.29 1.69
C SER A 325 23.21 38.24 0.91
N GLU A 326 23.25 38.17 -0.43
CA GLU A 326 22.03 38.21 -1.25
C GLU A 326 21.94 36.99 -2.15
N PHE A 327 20.98 36.11 -1.86
CA PHE A 327 20.63 35.02 -2.74
C PHE A 327 19.69 35.54 -3.82
N THR A 328 20.04 35.37 -5.10
CA THR A 328 19.28 35.85 -6.26
C THR A 328 18.80 34.71 -7.16
N GLY A 329 18.54 33.54 -6.56
CA GLY A 329 17.92 32.41 -7.23
C GLY A 329 16.39 32.53 -7.30
N PRO A 330 15.72 31.64 -8.06
CA PRO A 330 14.27 31.57 -8.07
C PRO A 330 13.75 31.19 -6.67
N GLU A 331 13.01 32.10 -6.03
CA GLU A 331 12.35 31.89 -4.75
C GLU A 331 10.85 32.01 -4.93
N TYR A 332 10.09 31.21 -4.18
CA TYR A 332 8.67 31.50 -4.00
C TYR A 332 8.26 31.38 -2.54
N SER A 333 7.44 32.33 -2.13
CA SER A 333 6.86 32.33 -0.80
C SER A 333 5.77 31.27 -0.73
N ILE A 334 5.87 30.37 0.24
CA ILE A 334 4.77 29.52 0.67
C ILE A 334 4.28 30.07 1.99
N ASN A 335 2.99 30.38 2.04
CA ASN A 335 2.37 30.55 3.33
C ASN A 335 2.15 29.17 3.95
N TRP A 336 3.11 28.70 4.76
CA TRP A 336 3.03 27.38 5.41
C TRP A 336 1.88 27.25 6.41
N SER A 337 1.27 28.37 6.81
CA SER A 337 0.02 28.36 7.59
C SER A 337 -1.24 28.08 6.76
N SER A 338 -1.11 27.99 5.42
CA SER A 338 -2.22 27.62 4.53
C SER A 338 -2.45 26.10 4.55
N PRO A 339 -3.72 25.62 4.63
CA PRO A 339 -4.05 24.18 4.57
C PRO A 339 -3.48 23.44 3.35
N ASN A 340 -3.28 24.16 2.24
CA ASN A 340 -2.82 23.60 0.96
C ASN A 340 -1.36 23.95 0.65
N ALA A 341 -0.58 24.37 1.66
CA ALA A 341 0.82 24.78 1.48
C ALA A 341 1.66 23.70 0.79
N TYR A 342 1.50 22.44 1.22
CA TYR A 342 2.24 21.30 0.66
C TYR A 342 1.79 20.95 -0.78
N GLN A 343 0.49 21.02 -1.08
CA GLN A 343 -0.01 20.77 -2.44
C GLN A 343 0.40 21.89 -3.39
N THR A 344 0.39 23.14 -2.92
CA THR A 344 0.91 24.30 -3.68
C THR A 344 2.41 24.16 -3.94
N TYR A 345 3.16 23.64 -2.96
CA TYR A 345 4.57 23.30 -3.12
C TYR A 345 4.77 22.28 -4.25
N ILE A 346 4.04 21.16 -4.22
CA ILE A 346 4.12 20.09 -5.20
C ILE A 346 3.65 20.53 -6.60
N ALA A 347 2.57 21.32 -6.70
CA ALA A 347 2.06 21.79 -7.99
C ALA A 347 3.03 22.79 -8.65
N LYS A 348 3.64 23.68 -7.85
CA LYS A 348 4.64 24.63 -8.34
C LYS A 348 5.96 23.97 -8.71
N SER A 349 6.38 22.92 -7.98
CA SER A 349 7.59 22.17 -8.30
C SER A 349 7.49 21.41 -9.62
N LYS A 350 6.27 21.03 -10.07
CA LYS A 350 6.04 20.31 -11.33
C LYS A 350 6.01 21.18 -12.60
N ASN A 351 5.80 22.50 -12.48
CA ASN A 351 5.53 23.40 -13.60
C ASN A 351 6.72 24.27 -14.05
N PHE A 352 7.91 24.13 -13.46
CA PHE A 352 9.05 25.03 -13.71
C PHE A 352 10.27 24.29 -14.27
N ASN A 353 10.88 24.85 -15.32
CA ASN A 353 12.11 24.34 -15.96
C ASN A 353 13.39 24.39 -15.08
N TYR A 354 13.28 24.61 -13.77
CA TYR A 354 14.39 24.65 -12.81
C TYR A 354 13.89 24.14 -11.45
N ASP A 355 14.45 23.03 -10.95
CA ASP A 355 13.85 22.17 -9.91
C ASP A 355 14.50 22.29 -8.51
N LEU A 356 15.09 23.42 -8.16
CA LEU A 356 15.31 23.74 -6.74
C LEU A 356 15.03 25.22 -6.50
N PHE A 357 14.15 25.48 -5.55
CA PHE A 357 13.78 26.79 -5.05
C PHE A 357 13.88 26.75 -3.53
N PHE A 358 14.17 27.90 -2.92
CA PHE A 358 14.13 28.03 -1.47
C PHE A 358 12.73 28.41 -1.03
N THR A 359 12.16 27.66 -0.08
CA THR A 359 10.88 27.98 0.53
C THR A 359 11.12 28.97 1.66
N MET A 360 10.48 30.12 1.57
CA MET A 360 10.51 31.11 2.64
C MET A 360 9.21 31.06 3.41
N ASP A 361 9.33 30.99 4.74
CA ASP A 361 8.21 31.23 5.64
C ASP A 361 7.92 32.73 5.66
N SER A 362 6.73 33.09 5.18
CA SER A 362 6.22 34.46 5.20
C SER A 362 6.03 35.04 6.61
N SER A 363 6.12 34.23 7.66
CA SER A 363 6.05 34.67 9.06
C SER A 363 7.32 35.40 9.55
N ILE A 364 8.44 35.27 8.84
CA ILE A 364 9.72 35.91 9.16
C ILE A 364 9.92 37.10 8.18
N PRO A 365 9.81 38.36 8.62
CA PRO A 365 10.04 39.50 7.75
C PRO A 365 11.52 39.55 7.36
N ARG A 366 11.83 39.34 6.08
CA ARG A 366 13.10 39.72 5.46
C ARG A 366 12.82 40.68 4.32
N GLU A 367 13.53 41.79 4.26
CA GLU A 367 13.51 42.69 3.10
C GLU A 367 14.28 42.01 1.96
N ILE A 368 13.57 41.26 1.12
CA ILE A 368 14.15 40.58 -0.06
C ILE A 368 13.62 41.29 -1.30
N GLY A 369 14.54 41.71 -2.16
CA GLY A 369 14.20 42.31 -3.45
C GLY A 369 13.76 41.25 -4.46
N LYS A 370 12.74 41.56 -5.26
CA LYS A 370 12.32 40.70 -6.37
C LYS A 370 13.06 41.12 -7.63
N TYR A 371 13.66 40.16 -8.34
CA TYR A 371 14.39 40.41 -9.57
C TYR A 371 13.93 39.51 -10.72
N LEU A 372 13.91 40.03 -11.95
CA LEU A 372 13.65 39.27 -13.17
C LEU A 372 14.92 39.17 -14.02
N PRO A 373 15.21 38.00 -14.62
CA PRO A 373 16.37 37.85 -15.49
C PRO A 373 16.19 38.74 -16.73
N SER A 374 17.21 39.53 -17.04
CA SER A 374 17.23 40.48 -18.17
C SER A 374 18.00 39.89 -19.34
N LEU A 375 19.26 39.52 -19.14
CA LEU A 375 20.15 39.04 -20.21
C LEU A 375 21.15 38.02 -19.66
N THR A 376 21.32 36.89 -20.34
CA THR A 376 22.43 35.96 -20.10
C THR A 376 23.49 36.08 -21.20
N ILE A 377 24.75 36.24 -20.79
CA ILE A 377 25.96 36.30 -21.61
C ILE A 377 26.70 34.98 -21.44
N TYR A 378 27.02 34.28 -22.52
CA TYR A 378 27.69 32.98 -22.49
C TYR A 378 28.65 32.80 -23.67
N ASN A 379 29.41 31.70 -23.67
CA ASN A 379 30.35 31.36 -24.75
C ASN A 379 31.39 32.48 -25.04
N ILE A 380 31.95 33.07 -23.97
CA ILE A 380 32.93 34.16 -24.06
C ILE A 380 34.27 33.59 -24.58
N ARG A 381 34.80 34.19 -25.65
CA ARG A 381 36.00 33.70 -26.37
C ARG A 381 36.80 34.87 -26.98
N GLN A 382 38.13 34.76 -27.10
CA GLN A 382 38.95 35.77 -27.78
C GLN A 382 38.73 35.73 -29.31
N LYS A 383 38.71 36.90 -29.98
CA LYS A 383 38.38 37.03 -31.41
C LYS A 383 39.34 36.34 -32.40
N SER A 384 40.49 35.82 -31.97
CA SER A 384 41.56 35.33 -32.85
C SER A 384 41.41 33.88 -33.35
N GLU A 385 40.30 33.17 -33.09
CA GLU A 385 40.14 31.75 -33.49
C GLU A 385 38.77 31.40 -34.12
N PRO A 386 38.67 30.36 -34.98
CA PRO A 386 37.45 30.00 -35.71
C PRO A 386 36.36 29.33 -34.84
N GLU A 387 35.09 29.60 -35.16
CA GLU A 387 33.90 28.94 -34.58
C GLU A 387 33.78 27.49 -35.07
N ASN A 388 34.25 26.52 -34.29
CA ASN A 388 33.93 25.12 -34.53
C ASN A 388 32.91 24.60 -33.51
N ALA A 389 31.72 24.32 -34.05
CA ALA A 389 30.60 23.51 -33.56
C ALA A 389 30.59 23.11 -32.07
N SER A 390 29.63 23.68 -31.31
CA SER A 390 29.13 23.03 -30.10
C SER A 390 28.59 21.64 -30.45
N PRO A 391 29.01 20.56 -29.77
CA PRO A 391 28.34 19.27 -29.93
C PRO A 391 26.94 19.38 -29.33
N GLN A 392 25.92 19.48 -30.19
CA GLN A 392 24.55 19.20 -29.79
C GLN A 392 24.46 17.70 -29.48
N PHE A 393 24.50 17.36 -28.20
CA PHE A 393 24.03 16.05 -27.76
C PHE A 393 22.52 16.04 -27.93
N LYS A 394 22.04 15.33 -28.96
CA LYS A 394 20.64 14.91 -29.00
C LYS A 394 20.43 13.88 -27.90
N PRO A 395 19.43 14.04 -27.02
CA PRO A 395 19.00 12.96 -26.14
C PRO A 395 18.61 11.78 -27.03
N THR A 396 19.34 10.68 -26.92
CA THR A 396 18.86 9.40 -27.43
C THR A 396 17.79 8.92 -26.48
N THR A 397 16.52 9.16 -26.83
CA THR A 397 15.43 8.35 -26.31
C THR A 397 15.74 6.91 -26.74
N PRO A 398 15.92 5.96 -25.81
CA PRO A 398 16.14 4.57 -26.18
C PRO A 398 14.99 4.12 -27.07
N ASN A 399 15.33 3.53 -28.22
CA ASN A 399 14.38 3.09 -29.22
C ASN A 399 13.73 1.78 -28.73
N VAL A 400 12.90 1.89 -27.71
CA VAL A 400 12.01 0.81 -27.26
C VAL A 400 10.66 1.13 -27.85
N THR A 401 10.20 0.27 -28.75
CA THR A 401 8.84 0.35 -29.27
C THR A 401 7.90 0.17 -28.09
N ALA A 402 7.13 1.22 -27.75
CA ALA A 402 6.04 1.10 -26.79
C ALA A 402 5.14 -0.07 -27.23
N PRO A 403 4.78 -0.98 -26.32
CA PRO A 403 4.00 -2.16 -26.69
C PRO A 403 2.60 -1.77 -27.17
N VAL A 404 1.98 -2.66 -27.92
CA VAL A 404 0.59 -2.51 -28.33
C VAL A 404 -0.29 -2.76 -27.10
N LYS A 405 -1.07 -1.75 -26.69
CA LYS A 405 -2.00 -1.84 -25.55
C LYS A 405 -2.90 -3.06 -25.73
N THR A 406 -2.86 -4.00 -24.78
CA THR A 406 -3.62 -5.27 -24.83
C THR A 406 -5.01 -5.16 -24.22
N ALA A 407 -5.28 -4.09 -23.45
CA ALA A 407 -6.54 -3.87 -22.75
C ALA A 407 -6.98 -2.39 -22.78
N THR A 408 -8.28 -2.13 -22.86
CA THR A 408 -8.89 -0.81 -22.64
C THR A 408 -9.53 -0.82 -21.29
N TYR A 409 -9.10 0.10 -20.44
CA TYR A 409 -9.72 0.35 -19.14
C TYR A 409 -10.62 1.56 -19.29
N ASN A 410 -11.84 1.44 -18.80
CA ASN A 410 -12.76 2.55 -18.71
C ASN A 410 -13.24 2.67 -17.27
N THR A 411 -12.68 3.65 -16.57
CA THR A 411 -13.04 3.96 -15.18
C THR A 411 -13.88 5.23 -15.19
N ASN A 412 -14.82 5.32 -14.25
CA ASN A 412 -15.57 6.54 -14.04
C ASN A 412 -14.64 7.68 -13.58
N ASN A 413 -14.41 8.65 -14.46
CA ASN A 413 -13.52 9.79 -14.20
C ASN A 413 -13.95 10.69 -13.02
N ASN A 414 -15.18 10.56 -12.53
CA ASN A 414 -15.68 11.32 -11.37
C ASN A 414 -15.61 10.50 -10.06
N PHE A 415 -15.29 9.21 -10.15
CA PHE A 415 -15.11 8.36 -8.99
C PHE A 415 -13.78 8.68 -8.29
N GLY A 416 -13.80 8.70 -6.96
CA GLY A 416 -12.61 8.86 -6.14
C GLY A 416 -12.88 8.35 -4.73
N ILE A 417 -11.91 7.62 -4.18
CA ILE A 417 -12.00 7.07 -2.82
C ILE A 417 -11.72 8.20 -1.83
N ARG A 418 -12.74 8.61 -1.07
CA ARG A 418 -12.69 9.75 -0.14
C ARG A 418 -12.76 9.36 1.34
N GLU A 419 -13.13 8.12 1.60
CA GLU A 419 -13.23 7.53 2.93
C GLU A 419 -13.15 6.00 2.80
N THR A 420 -12.72 5.32 3.86
CA THR A 420 -12.64 3.86 3.93
C THR A 420 -13.32 3.36 5.18
N GLN A 421 -14.06 2.27 5.04
CA GLN A 421 -14.83 1.64 6.10
C GLN A 421 -13.93 0.88 7.09
N ASN A 422 -14.19 1.09 8.37
CA ASN A 422 -13.61 0.33 9.48
C ASN A 422 -14.67 -0.62 10.08
N GLN A 423 -14.88 -0.58 11.39
CA GLN A 423 -15.69 -1.58 12.11
C GLN A 423 -17.21 -1.35 11.97
N GLU A 424 -17.61 -0.13 11.62
CA GLU A 424 -19.01 0.25 11.49
C GLU A 424 -19.70 -0.49 10.34
N PRO A 425 -20.97 -0.94 10.51
CA PRO A 425 -21.68 -1.79 9.55
C PRO A 425 -22.34 -0.98 8.42
N TRP A 426 -21.57 -0.12 7.75
CA TRP A 426 -22.08 0.92 6.85
C TRP A 426 -21.69 0.75 5.38
N CYS A 427 -21.33 -0.46 4.92
CA CYS A 427 -20.83 -0.69 3.57
C CYS A 427 -21.72 -0.09 2.47
N SER A 428 -23.06 -0.23 2.60
CA SER A 428 -24.00 0.43 1.67
C SER A 428 -23.83 1.94 1.66
N SER A 429 -23.83 2.58 2.82
CA SER A 429 -23.68 4.05 2.94
C SER A 429 -22.36 4.56 2.36
N TYR A 430 -21.27 3.81 2.47
CA TYR A 430 -19.99 4.16 1.82
C TYR A 430 -20.11 4.14 0.29
N VAL A 431 -20.73 3.10 -0.27
CA VAL A 431 -20.94 2.99 -1.72
C VAL A 431 -21.93 4.04 -2.22
N GLU A 432 -23.03 4.25 -1.51
CA GLU A 432 -24.04 5.26 -1.84
C GLU A 432 -23.46 6.68 -1.78
N ALA A 433 -22.63 6.99 -0.77
CA ALA A 433 -21.93 8.27 -0.69
C ALA A 433 -20.97 8.45 -1.88
N ALA A 434 -20.22 7.41 -2.24
CA ALA A 434 -19.37 7.44 -3.43
C ALA A 434 -20.18 7.62 -4.71
N ALA A 435 -21.36 7.01 -4.83
CA ALA A 435 -22.24 7.16 -5.98
C ALA A 435 -22.79 8.58 -6.11
N VAL A 436 -23.26 9.18 -5.00
CA VAL A 436 -23.70 10.58 -4.96
C VAL A 436 -22.55 11.52 -5.32
N ASN A 437 -21.35 11.31 -4.76
CA ASN A 437 -20.16 12.11 -5.03
C ASN A 437 -19.72 12.01 -6.49
N ALA A 438 -19.70 10.80 -7.07
CA ALA A 438 -19.35 10.58 -8.47
C ALA A 438 -20.40 11.21 -9.40
N PHE A 439 -21.69 11.01 -9.12
CA PHE A 439 -22.78 11.59 -9.91
C PHE A 439 -22.75 13.12 -9.90
N ARG A 440 -22.42 13.73 -8.75
CA ARG A 440 -22.27 15.19 -8.60
C ARG A 440 -20.90 15.72 -9.03
N LYS A 441 -19.99 14.85 -9.49
CA LYS A 441 -18.63 15.22 -9.91
C LYS A 441 -17.88 15.97 -8.82
N ALA A 442 -18.00 15.50 -7.58
CA ALA A 442 -17.30 16.07 -6.44
C ALA A 442 -15.79 16.11 -6.70
N THR A 443 -15.10 17.13 -6.20
CA THR A 443 -13.63 17.23 -6.23
C THR A 443 -13.07 16.64 -4.92
N ASP A 444 -12.05 17.23 -4.32
CA ASP A 444 -11.50 16.77 -3.03
C ASP A 444 -12.48 16.96 -1.88
N VAL A 445 -13.44 17.89 -2.02
CA VAL A 445 -14.50 18.11 -1.04
C VAL A 445 -15.70 17.22 -1.40
N PRO A 446 -16.04 16.20 -0.59
CA PRO A 446 -17.20 15.36 -0.84
C PRO A 446 -18.51 16.15 -0.67
N VAL A 447 -19.52 15.82 -1.49
CA VAL A 447 -20.90 16.29 -1.32
C VAL A 447 -21.55 15.61 -0.12
N THR A 448 -21.22 14.34 0.12
CA THR A 448 -21.69 13.57 1.29
C THR A 448 -20.66 12.52 1.71
N SER A 449 -20.84 11.96 2.90
CA SER A 449 -20.10 10.81 3.45
C SER A 449 -21.05 9.74 3.96
N ALA A 450 -20.53 8.54 4.21
CA ALA A 450 -21.26 7.44 4.82
C ALA A 450 -21.87 7.86 6.16
N GLN A 451 -21.13 8.61 6.99
CA GLN A 451 -21.63 9.11 8.27
C GLN A 451 -22.81 10.07 8.10
N ILE A 452 -22.77 10.97 7.09
CA ILE A 452 -23.87 11.90 6.81
C ILE A 452 -25.12 11.11 6.38
N LEU A 453 -24.97 10.16 5.46
CA LEU A 453 -26.08 9.29 5.04
C LEU A 453 -26.65 8.49 6.21
N MET A 454 -25.79 7.95 7.09
CA MET A 454 -26.23 7.24 8.29
C MET A 454 -26.99 8.15 9.27
N LYS A 455 -26.59 9.41 9.45
CA LYS A 455 -27.32 10.39 10.27
C LYS A 455 -28.69 10.72 9.69
N LEU A 456 -28.80 10.82 8.37
CA LEU A 456 -30.10 10.95 7.69
C LEU A 456 -30.95 9.70 7.92
N ASN A 457 -30.33 8.52 7.97
CA ASN A 457 -31.03 7.27 8.18
C ASN A 457 -31.56 7.07 9.60
N ARG A 458 -30.76 7.43 10.59
CA ARG A 458 -31.02 7.22 12.01
C ARG A 458 -30.92 8.56 12.77
N PRO A 459 -31.84 9.51 12.50
CA PRO A 459 -31.77 10.83 13.12
C PRO A 459 -31.88 10.73 14.64
N GLY A 460 -31.08 11.52 15.35
CA GLY A 460 -31.10 11.60 16.82
C GLY A 460 -30.13 10.67 17.55
N LEU A 461 -29.45 9.74 16.87
CA LEU A 461 -28.35 8.97 17.46
C LEU A 461 -27.07 9.82 17.53
N SER A 462 -26.29 9.65 18.60
CA SER A 462 -24.93 10.17 18.68
C SER A 462 -23.99 9.43 17.73
N ASP A 463 -22.83 10.02 17.40
CA ASP A 463 -21.85 9.40 16.49
C ASP A 463 -21.39 8.01 16.96
N ASP A 464 -21.24 7.81 18.27
CA ASP A 464 -20.82 6.52 18.84
C ASP A 464 -21.92 5.46 18.87
N GLU A 465 -23.18 5.89 18.99
CA GLU A 465 -24.33 4.99 18.84
C GLU A 465 -24.55 4.63 17.38
N LEU A 466 -24.38 5.59 16.48
CA LEU A 466 -24.52 5.41 15.05
C LEU A 466 -23.56 4.34 14.52
N LYS A 467 -22.30 4.34 15.01
CA LYS A 467 -21.26 3.36 14.60
C LYS A 467 -21.61 1.90 14.93
N LYS A 468 -22.61 1.67 15.78
CA LYS A 468 -23.05 0.35 16.23
C LYS A 468 -24.27 -0.18 15.49
N VAL A 469 -24.89 0.64 14.64
CA VAL A 469 -26.14 0.28 13.94
C VAL A 469 -25.96 0.33 12.43
N SER A 470 -26.70 -0.54 11.74
CA SER A 470 -26.79 -0.57 10.28
C SER A 470 -27.82 0.43 9.76
N GLY A 471 -27.85 0.59 8.43
CA GLY A 471 -28.91 1.31 7.74
C GLY A 471 -30.31 0.72 8.00
N THR A 472 -31.31 1.32 7.39
CA THR A 472 -32.71 0.87 7.51
C THR A 472 -33.06 -0.05 6.34
N THR A 473 -34.22 0.15 5.71
CA THR A 473 -34.64 -0.62 4.55
C THR A 473 -34.13 0.01 3.26
N ILE A 474 -34.08 -0.78 2.19
CA ILE A 474 -33.70 -0.33 0.85
C ILE A 474 -34.58 0.84 0.37
N GLU A 475 -35.89 0.73 0.55
CA GLU A 475 -36.83 1.79 0.17
C GLU A 475 -36.55 3.11 0.90
N ASP A 476 -36.39 3.04 2.22
CA ASP A 476 -36.18 4.21 3.07
C ASP A 476 -34.83 4.89 2.77
N ASN A 477 -33.78 4.10 2.51
CA ASN A 477 -32.48 4.61 2.08
C ASN A 477 -32.57 5.34 0.74
N ALA A 478 -33.15 4.69 -0.28
CA ALA A 478 -33.31 5.30 -1.61
C ALA A 478 -34.17 6.58 -1.54
N LYS A 479 -35.21 6.58 -0.70
CA LYS A 479 -36.04 7.75 -0.45
C LYS A 479 -35.25 8.90 0.19
N LYS A 480 -34.43 8.63 1.21
CA LYS A 480 -33.61 9.66 1.86
C LYS A 480 -32.57 10.26 0.93
N ILE A 481 -31.95 9.44 0.07
CA ILE A 481 -31.03 9.95 -0.96
C ILE A 481 -31.79 10.86 -1.92
N LYS A 482 -32.95 10.44 -2.40
CA LYS A 482 -33.78 11.25 -3.30
C LYS A 482 -34.19 12.57 -2.65
N ASP A 483 -34.74 12.53 -1.45
CA ASP A 483 -35.30 13.72 -0.79
C ASP A 483 -34.22 14.74 -0.41
N ASN A 484 -33.00 14.30 -0.08
CA ASN A 484 -31.90 15.19 0.34
C ASN A 484 -30.99 15.65 -0.80
N TYR A 485 -30.82 14.83 -1.84
CA TYR A 485 -29.86 15.11 -2.92
C TYR A 485 -30.51 15.28 -4.29
N ASN A 486 -31.82 15.07 -4.42
CA ASN A 486 -32.53 15.00 -5.70
C ASN A 486 -31.86 14.03 -6.67
N ILE A 487 -31.59 12.81 -6.19
CA ILE A 487 -31.01 11.71 -6.98
C ILE A 487 -31.86 10.45 -6.76
N GLY A 488 -32.46 9.94 -7.83
CA GLY A 488 -33.14 8.64 -7.87
C GLY A 488 -32.20 7.53 -8.32
N VAL A 489 -32.53 6.29 -7.97
CA VAL A 489 -31.75 5.08 -8.27
C VAL A 489 -32.66 3.90 -8.62
N THR A 490 -32.28 3.07 -9.59
CA THR A 490 -32.97 1.82 -9.91
C THR A 490 -32.33 0.66 -9.15
N ILE A 491 -33.17 -0.17 -8.51
CA ILE A 491 -32.74 -1.28 -7.66
C ILE A 491 -33.44 -2.56 -8.13
N VAL A 492 -32.63 -3.57 -8.50
CA VAL A 492 -33.11 -4.84 -9.05
C VAL A 492 -32.50 -6.03 -8.31
N ASP A 493 -33.29 -7.08 -8.10
CA ASP A 493 -32.89 -8.32 -7.42
C ASP A 493 -32.15 -9.29 -8.38
N ARG A 494 -31.09 -8.77 -9.02
CA ARG A 494 -30.16 -9.55 -9.83
C ARG A 494 -28.83 -8.80 -10.01
N ALA A 495 -27.80 -9.55 -10.41
CA ALA A 495 -26.62 -8.98 -11.06
C ALA A 495 -26.98 -8.37 -12.42
N LEU A 496 -26.26 -7.31 -12.83
CA LEU A 496 -26.36 -6.75 -14.16
C LEU A 496 -25.52 -7.55 -15.16
N SER A 497 -25.94 -7.55 -16.43
CA SER A 497 -25.11 -8.03 -17.53
C SER A 497 -23.96 -7.06 -17.80
N PHE A 498 -22.88 -7.54 -18.42
CA PHE A 498 -21.73 -6.71 -18.76
C PHE A 498 -22.11 -5.49 -19.62
N SER A 499 -23.05 -5.65 -20.57
CA SER A 499 -23.52 -4.53 -21.41
C SER A 499 -24.28 -3.46 -20.62
N GLU A 500 -25.08 -3.86 -19.63
CA GLU A 500 -25.73 -2.93 -18.70
C GLU A 500 -24.69 -2.18 -17.85
N VAL A 501 -23.69 -2.91 -17.32
CA VAL A 501 -22.57 -2.30 -16.57
C VAL A 501 -21.84 -1.28 -17.43
N LYS A 502 -21.42 -1.69 -18.63
CA LYS A 502 -20.72 -0.83 -19.59
C LYS A 502 -21.51 0.45 -19.87
N THR A 503 -22.82 0.34 -20.10
CA THR A 503 -23.68 1.49 -20.39
C THR A 503 -23.70 2.51 -19.25
N GLU A 504 -23.74 2.05 -18.00
CA GLU A 504 -23.71 2.92 -16.82
C GLU A 504 -22.34 3.59 -16.65
N ILE A 505 -21.25 2.83 -16.76
CA ILE A 505 -19.88 3.36 -16.65
C ILE A 505 -19.58 4.38 -17.76
N ASP A 506 -19.93 4.07 -19.02
CA ASP A 506 -19.79 4.99 -20.16
C ASP A 506 -20.57 6.30 -19.95
N SER A 507 -21.67 6.24 -19.20
CA SER A 507 -22.50 7.40 -18.84
C SER A 507 -21.94 8.18 -17.63
N GLY A 508 -20.76 7.80 -17.12
CA GLY A 508 -20.12 8.43 -15.97
C GLY A 508 -20.83 8.13 -14.64
N LYS A 509 -21.53 6.99 -14.53
CA LYS A 509 -22.18 6.53 -13.29
C LYS A 509 -21.42 5.33 -12.72
N ILE A 510 -21.60 5.04 -11.43
CA ILE A 510 -21.10 3.82 -10.79
C ILE A 510 -22.28 2.93 -10.41
N ILE A 511 -22.02 1.65 -10.13
CA ILE A 511 -23.05 0.68 -9.75
C ILE A 511 -22.75 0.15 -8.37
N GLN A 512 -23.75 0.11 -7.49
CA GLN A 512 -23.64 -0.65 -6.25
C GLN A 512 -23.90 -2.13 -6.53
N MET A 513 -22.94 -2.94 -6.12
CA MET A 513 -23.00 -4.39 -6.12
C MET A 513 -23.28 -4.85 -4.68
N ASP A 514 -24.49 -5.32 -4.43
CA ASP A 514 -24.82 -6.00 -3.17
C ASP A 514 -24.52 -7.49 -3.33
N ALA A 515 -23.54 -7.95 -2.57
CA ALA A 515 -23.04 -9.31 -2.63
C ALA A 515 -23.21 -10.03 -1.29
N TYR A 516 -23.55 -11.31 -1.35
CA TYR A 516 -23.92 -12.11 -0.19
C TYR A 516 -23.02 -13.33 -0.04
N ASN A 517 -22.73 -13.67 1.22
CA ASN A 517 -21.96 -14.86 1.57
C ASN A 517 -22.66 -16.13 1.07
N ILE A 518 -22.04 -16.84 0.13
CA ILE A 518 -22.59 -18.10 -0.40
C ILE A 518 -22.30 -19.31 0.49
N ASN A 519 -21.36 -19.17 1.42
CA ASN A 519 -20.97 -20.21 2.35
C ASN A 519 -21.77 -20.16 3.66
N ALA A 520 -22.78 -19.29 3.74
CA ALA A 520 -23.66 -19.15 4.90
C ALA A 520 -24.47 -20.43 5.12
N THR A 521 -24.32 -21.03 6.29
CA THR A 521 -25.10 -22.21 6.72
C THR A 521 -26.22 -21.84 7.68
N THR A 522 -26.18 -20.64 8.26
CA THR A 522 -27.26 -20.05 9.06
C THR A 522 -27.72 -18.70 8.52
N PRO A 523 -28.94 -18.24 8.86
CA PRO A 523 -29.41 -16.91 8.50
C PRO A 523 -28.51 -15.77 9.02
N GLU A 524 -27.88 -15.93 10.19
CA GLU A 524 -26.96 -14.93 10.75
C GLU A 524 -25.65 -14.83 9.96
N GLU A 525 -25.23 -15.89 9.29
CA GLU A 525 -24.04 -15.94 8.42
C GLU A 525 -24.32 -15.38 7.01
N GLY A 526 -25.60 -15.21 6.65
CA GLY A 526 -26.08 -14.70 5.37
C GLY A 526 -25.96 -13.18 5.22
N TYR A 527 -24.97 -12.56 5.85
CA TYR A 527 -24.74 -11.12 5.77
C TYR A 527 -24.34 -10.69 4.35
N GLY A 528 -24.80 -9.50 3.97
CA GLY A 528 -24.46 -8.87 2.70
C GLY A 528 -23.42 -7.78 2.86
N HIS A 529 -22.55 -7.63 1.86
CA HIS A 529 -21.57 -6.57 1.71
C HIS A 529 -21.84 -5.77 0.43
N ALA A 530 -21.76 -4.44 0.52
CA ALA A 530 -21.86 -3.56 -0.65
C ALA A 530 -20.48 -3.18 -1.17
N LEU A 531 -20.34 -3.26 -2.48
CA LEU A 531 -19.17 -2.81 -3.24
C LEU A 531 -19.62 -1.89 -4.38
N ALA A 532 -18.69 -1.16 -4.98
CA ALA A 532 -18.97 -0.36 -6.16
C ALA A 532 -18.26 -0.93 -7.38
N ILE A 533 -18.98 -1.17 -8.47
CA ILE A 533 -18.36 -1.29 -9.80
C ILE A 533 -18.14 0.14 -10.31
N VAL A 534 -16.88 0.48 -10.52
CA VAL A 534 -16.43 1.85 -10.84
C VAL A 534 -15.82 1.95 -12.23
N GLY A 535 -15.56 0.81 -12.86
CA GLY A 535 -15.02 0.73 -14.21
C GLY A 535 -15.13 -0.68 -14.77
N TYR A 536 -14.58 -0.86 -15.96
CA TYR A 536 -14.46 -2.17 -16.60
C TYR A 536 -13.19 -2.22 -17.47
N VAL A 537 -12.77 -3.45 -17.81
CA VAL A 537 -11.64 -3.71 -18.70
C VAL A 537 -12.08 -4.61 -19.85
N THR A 538 -11.75 -4.23 -21.09
CA THR A 538 -11.98 -5.04 -22.30
C THR A 538 -10.70 -5.33 -23.05
N PRO A 539 -10.60 -6.45 -23.78
CA PRO A 539 -9.48 -6.72 -24.67
C PRO A 539 -9.38 -5.68 -25.80
N ASN A 540 -8.16 -5.23 -26.13
CA ASN A 540 -7.91 -4.29 -27.23
C ASN A 540 -7.54 -4.95 -28.56
N ASP A 541 -7.15 -6.21 -28.51
CA ASP A 541 -6.75 -6.99 -29.67
C ASP A 541 -7.95 -7.46 -30.52
N GLY A 542 -9.18 -7.07 -30.15
CA GLY A 542 -10.41 -7.45 -30.84
C GLY A 542 -10.82 -8.91 -30.61
N ASP A 543 -10.15 -9.63 -29.71
CA ASP A 543 -10.47 -11.02 -29.39
C ASP A 543 -11.73 -11.10 -28.54
N THR A 544 -12.86 -11.33 -29.19
CA THR A 544 -14.17 -11.46 -28.56
C THR A 544 -14.32 -12.73 -27.70
N SER A 545 -13.36 -13.66 -27.73
CA SER A 545 -13.37 -14.86 -26.88
C SER A 545 -12.94 -14.56 -25.44
N LYS A 546 -12.21 -13.47 -25.23
CA LYS A 546 -11.74 -13.02 -23.91
C LYS A 546 -12.86 -12.34 -23.14
N SER A 547 -13.14 -12.85 -21.94
CA SER A 547 -14.17 -12.28 -21.07
C SER A 547 -13.71 -10.95 -20.46
N PRO A 548 -14.51 -9.88 -20.48
CA PRO A 548 -14.16 -8.62 -19.83
C PRO A 548 -13.94 -8.75 -18.32
N TYR A 549 -13.40 -7.71 -17.69
CA TYR A 549 -13.31 -7.58 -16.23
C TYR A 549 -14.14 -6.40 -15.71
N TYR A 550 -14.61 -6.49 -14.47
CA TYR A 550 -15.12 -5.35 -13.71
C TYR A 550 -14.00 -4.76 -12.85
N GLU A 551 -13.87 -3.44 -12.83
CA GLU A 551 -13.09 -2.73 -11.82
C GLU A 551 -14.00 -2.39 -10.64
N ILE A 552 -13.60 -2.83 -9.45
CA ILE A 552 -14.42 -2.81 -8.24
C ILE A 552 -13.69 -2.07 -7.13
N TRP A 553 -14.43 -1.23 -6.40
CA TRP A 553 -14.01 -0.66 -5.13
C TRP A 553 -14.71 -1.39 -3.97
N ASN A 554 -13.91 -1.91 -3.04
CA ASN A 554 -14.36 -2.40 -1.75
C ASN A 554 -14.19 -1.26 -0.72
N PRO A 555 -15.26 -0.84 -0.01
CA PRO A 555 -15.17 0.20 1.02
C PRO A 555 -14.06 -0.01 2.06
N TRP A 556 -13.61 -1.24 2.28
CA TRP A 556 -12.51 -1.55 3.22
C TRP A 556 -11.14 -1.07 2.75
N TRP A 557 -10.97 -0.74 1.46
CA TRP A 557 -9.68 -0.50 0.84
C TRP A 557 -9.58 0.91 0.25
N ASN A 558 -8.36 1.43 0.22
CA ASN A 558 -8.02 2.70 -0.41
C ASN A 558 -7.63 2.55 -1.90
N SER A 559 -7.95 1.40 -2.50
CA SER A 559 -7.65 1.05 -3.89
C SER A 559 -8.79 0.24 -4.51
N THR A 560 -8.80 0.15 -5.84
CA THR A 560 -9.68 -0.72 -6.63
C THR A 560 -8.99 -2.05 -6.95
N PHE A 561 -9.76 -3.03 -7.41
CA PHE A 561 -9.28 -4.34 -7.89
C PHE A 561 -10.14 -4.80 -9.07
N CYS A 562 -9.66 -5.77 -9.85
CA CYS A 562 -10.41 -6.33 -10.98
C CYS A 562 -10.90 -7.75 -10.69
N ILE A 563 -12.06 -8.12 -11.25
CA ILE A 563 -12.53 -9.52 -11.31
C ILE A 563 -13.09 -9.80 -12.71
N LEU A 564 -12.98 -11.05 -13.19
CA LEU A 564 -13.63 -11.43 -14.44
C LEU A 564 -15.15 -11.20 -14.39
N ALA A 565 -15.71 -10.63 -15.46
CA ALA A 565 -17.13 -10.28 -15.55
C ALA A 565 -18.07 -11.50 -15.61
N ASN A 566 -17.54 -12.67 -15.99
CA ASN A 566 -18.28 -13.93 -16.02
C ASN A 566 -18.12 -14.76 -14.74
N ASN A 567 -17.38 -14.27 -13.73
CA ASN A 567 -17.25 -14.95 -12.45
C ASN A 567 -18.60 -15.04 -11.74
N LYS A 568 -18.91 -16.23 -11.24
CA LYS A 568 -20.13 -16.46 -10.45
C LYS A 568 -19.97 -16.00 -9.00
N THR A 569 -18.75 -15.99 -8.50
CA THR A 569 -18.39 -15.64 -7.12
C THR A 569 -17.03 -14.94 -7.09
N PHE A 570 -16.79 -14.15 -6.06
CA PHE A 570 -15.51 -13.50 -5.79
C PHE A 570 -15.23 -13.56 -4.28
N ARG A 571 -13.95 -13.47 -3.88
CA ARG A 571 -13.56 -13.69 -2.47
C ARG A 571 -13.13 -12.40 -1.80
N LEU A 572 -13.57 -12.12 -0.58
CA LEU A 572 -13.10 -10.95 0.17
C LEU A 572 -12.87 -11.33 1.63
N ALA A 573 -11.67 -11.06 2.12
CA ALA A 573 -11.24 -11.46 3.46
C ALA A 573 -11.47 -12.96 3.72
N GLY A 574 -11.27 -13.84 2.74
CA GLY A 574 -11.53 -15.28 2.83
C GLY A 574 -12.98 -15.72 2.63
N ILE A 575 -13.96 -14.81 2.55
CA ILE A 575 -15.38 -15.16 2.38
C ILE A 575 -15.75 -15.13 0.89
N ASP A 576 -16.45 -16.15 0.41
CA ASP A 576 -16.98 -16.18 -0.96
C ASP A 576 -18.30 -15.45 -1.06
N TYR A 577 -18.30 -14.41 -1.88
CA TYR A 577 -19.45 -13.57 -2.17
C TYR A 577 -20.01 -13.85 -3.55
N LYS A 578 -21.33 -13.78 -3.67
CA LYS A 578 -22.04 -13.74 -4.94
C LYS A 578 -22.80 -12.43 -5.07
N TRP A 579 -22.66 -11.76 -6.21
CA TRP A 579 -23.47 -10.60 -6.55
C TRP A 579 -24.92 -11.04 -6.80
N THR A 580 -25.85 -10.53 -5.99
CA THR A 580 -27.28 -10.88 -6.10
C THR A 580 -28.18 -9.69 -6.36
N ARG A 581 -27.79 -8.47 -5.99
CA ARG A 581 -28.62 -7.27 -6.16
C ARG A 581 -27.81 -6.08 -6.65
N SER A 582 -28.44 -5.22 -7.46
CA SER A 582 -27.77 -4.08 -8.09
C SER A 582 -28.52 -2.78 -7.86
N TRP A 583 -27.79 -1.71 -7.53
CA TRP A 583 -28.30 -0.34 -7.58
C TRP A 583 -27.57 0.41 -8.69
N TYR A 584 -28.33 0.90 -9.67
CA TYR A 584 -27.79 1.50 -10.89
C TYR A 584 -28.72 2.59 -11.42
N ASN A 585 -28.35 3.22 -12.54
CA ASN A 585 -29.13 4.28 -13.16
C ASN A 585 -29.41 5.45 -12.22
N TRP A 586 -28.38 5.87 -11.47
CA TRP A 586 -28.41 7.10 -10.68
C TRP A 586 -28.77 8.28 -11.59
N ARG A 587 -29.79 9.07 -11.21
CA ARG A 587 -30.37 10.12 -12.09
C ARG A 587 -31.04 11.24 -11.30
N GLN A 588 -31.10 12.43 -11.89
CA GLN A 588 -31.57 13.64 -11.22
C GLN A 588 -33.11 13.77 -11.14
N ASP A 589 -33.86 13.24 -12.12
CA ASP A 589 -35.28 13.61 -12.32
C ASP A 589 -36.26 12.42 -12.44
N GLY A 590 -35.91 11.24 -11.94
CA GLY A 590 -36.77 10.06 -12.02
C GLY A 590 -37.19 9.52 -10.66
N VAL A 591 -38.43 9.03 -10.54
CA VAL A 591 -38.74 8.01 -9.52
C VAL A 591 -37.87 6.82 -9.89
N GLY A 592 -36.82 6.56 -9.10
CA GLY A 592 -36.08 5.30 -9.21
C GLY A 592 -37.04 4.11 -9.28
N SER A 593 -36.70 3.05 -9.98
CA SER A 593 -37.54 1.84 -9.98
C SER A 593 -37.01 0.86 -8.94
N LEU A 594 -37.85 0.49 -7.98
CA LEU A 594 -37.51 -0.45 -6.91
C LEU A 594 -38.26 -1.76 -7.14
N ASP A 595 -37.54 -2.88 -7.17
CA ASP A 595 -38.17 -4.20 -7.15
C ASP A 595 -38.86 -4.45 -5.80
N LYS A 596 -40.17 -4.70 -5.85
CA LYS A 596 -41.02 -4.93 -4.66
C LYS A 596 -40.54 -6.09 -3.79
N LYS A 597 -39.79 -7.05 -4.36
CA LYS A 597 -39.26 -8.20 -3.60
C LYS A 597 -38.21 -7.82 -2.56
N VAL A 598 -37.51 -6.69 -2.77
CA VAL A 598 -36.38 -6.28 -1.94
C VAL A 598 -36.65 -4.98 -1.17
N GLU A 599 -37.73 -4.26 -1.44
CA GLU A 599 -38.00 -2.93 -0.87
C GLU A 599 -37.92 -2.87 0.67
N ASN A 600 -38.45 -3.89 1.35
CA ASN A 600 -38.49 -4.01 2.81
C ASN A 600 -37.27 -4.72 3.41
N GLN A 601 -36.33 -5.19 2.58
CA GLN A 601 -35.11 -5.82 3.07
C GLN A 601 -34.17 -4.75 3.66
N PRO A 602 -33.36 -5.11 4.65
CA PRO A 602 -32.29 -4.23 5.13
C PRO A 602 -31.24 -4.03 4.04
N VAL A 603 -30.63 -2.84 4.01
CA VAL A 603 -29.41 -2.61 3.21
C VAL A 603 -28.26 -3.49 3.71
N THR A 604 -27.29 -3.77 2.85
CA THR A 604 -26.10 -4.55 3.24
C THR A 604 -25.29 -3.79 4.29
N SER A 605 -24.73 -4.52 5.26
CA SER A 605 -24.22 -3.92 6.50
C SER A 605 -22.99 -4.62 7.08
N MET A 606 -22.17 -5.25 6.25
CA MET A 606 -20.91 -5.87 6.69
C MET A 606 -19.89 -4.79 7.08
N GLY A 607 -19.30 -4.90 8.29
CA GLY A 607 -18.14 -4.10 8.70
C GLY A 607 -16.82 -4.68 8.15
N ASN A 608 -15.72 -3.92 8.18
CA ASN A 608 -14.40 -4.43 7.81
C ASN A 608 -13.92 -5.48 8.83
N PRO A 609 -13.81 -6.76 8.46
CA PRO A 609 -13.44 -7.81 9.41
C PRO A 609 -11.99 -7.67 9.92
N LYS A 610 -11.12 -7.00 9.16
CA LYS A 610 -9.70 -6.80 9.48
C LYS A 610 -9.45 -5.55 10.34
N ALA A 611 -10.43 -4.66 10.52
CA ALA A 611 -10.28 -3.43 11.31
C ALA A 611 -10.32 -3.66 12.84
N VAL A 612 -10.56 -4.90 13.30
CA VAL A 612 -10.50 -5.28 14.71
C VAL A 612 -9.03 -5.46 15.13
N ALA A 613 -8.30 -4.36 15.24
CA ALA A 613 -6.94 -4.35 15.74
C ALA A 613 -6.90 -4.52 17.27
N ASN A 614 -7.18 -5.74 17.74
CA ASN A 614 -6.45 -6.32 18.87
C ASN A 614 -5.83 -7.61 18.34
N LYS A 615 -4.49 -7.58 18.21
CA LYS A 615 -3.66 -8.68 17.74
C LYS A 615 -4.09 -10.01 18.38
N PRO A 616 -4.10 -11.14 17.64
CA PRO A 616 -3.99 -12.42 18.32
C PRO A 616 -2.62 -12.44 19.03
N ILE A 617 -2.63 -12.70 20.34
CA ILE A 617 -1.44 -13.05 21.13
C ILE A 617 -0.96 -14.49 20.78
N ILE A 618 -1.46 -15.06 19.68
CA ILE A 618 -1.18 -16.44 19.25
C ILE A 618 -0.85 -16.43 17.76
N ALA A 619 0.24 -17.13 17.40
CA ALA A 619 0.67 -17.32 16.02
C ALA A 619 -0.42 -17.98 15.17
N LYS A 620 -0.47 -17.64 13.86
CA LYS A 620 -1.35 -18.29 12.88
C LYS A 620 -1.17 -19.82 12.96
N ASN A 621 -2.27 -20.53 13.17
CA ASN A 621 -2.32 -21.99 13.13
C ASN A 621 -2.20 -22.47 11.66
N PRO A 622 -1.19 -23.27 11.29
CA PRO A 622 -1.01 -23.75 9.91
C PRO A 622 -2.14 -24.66 9.40
N LEU A 623 -2.97 -25.20 10.29
CA LEU A 623 -4.06 -26.13 9.97
C LEU A 623 -5.41 -25.44 9.67
N LEU A 624 -5.48 -24.10 9.66
CA LEU A 624 -6.70 -23.32 9.42
C LEU A 624 -6.77 -22.66 8.02
N ILE A 625 -6.02 -23.18 7.06
CA ILE A 625 -6.22 -22.82 5.65
C ILE A 625 -7.62 -23.30 5.25
N GLY A 626 -8.55 -22.37 4.97
CA GLY A 626 -9.86 -22.67 4.37
C GLY A 626 -11.11 -22.64 5.26
N SER A 627 -11.11 -22.10 6.49
CA SER A 627 -12.36 -21.91 7.25
C SER A 627 -12.49 -20.50 7.85
N THR A 628 -13.35 -19.67 7.24
CA THR A 628 -13.65 -18.31 7.68
C THR A 628 -14.65 -18.29 8.83
N PHE A 629 -14.15 -18.12 10.06
CA PHE A 629 -14.96 -17.58 11.15
C PHE A 629 -14.73 -16.08 11.25
N TYR A 630 -15.67 -15.30 10.71
CA TYR A 630 -15.85 -13.89 11.10
C TYR A 630 -17.19 -13.80 11.82
N THR A 631 -17.16 -13.86 13.14
CA THR A 631 -18.33 -13.50 13.94
C THR A 631 -18.38 -11.98 14.05
N SER A 632 -19.46 -11.41 13.52
CA SER A 632 -19.84 -10.04 13.78
C SER A 632 -20.21 -9.86 15.26
N ILE A 633 -19.82 -8.70 15.81
CA ILE A 633 -20.38 -8.00 16.97
C ILE A 633 -20.15 -8.62 18.37
N TYR A 634 -19.30 -7.96 19.17
CA TYR A 634 -19.05 -8.13 20.61
C TYR A 634 -18.43 -9.47 21.09
N LEU A 635 -17.12 -9.61 20.98
CA LEU A 635 -16.39 -10.52 21.87
C LEU A 635 -16.17 -9.85 23.22
N ASN A 636 -17.08 -10.18 24.15
CA ASN A 636 -17.01 -9.83 25.55
C ASN A 636 -15.77 -10.50 26.17
N SER A 637 -14.95 -9.79 26.95
CA SER A 637 -13.76 -10.32 27.64
C SER A 637 -14.08 -11.35 28.75
N SER A 638 -15.28 -11.92 28.72
CA SER A 638 -15.87 -12.77 29.75
C SER A 638 -16.10 -14.22 29.31
N THR A 639 -15.70 -14.63 28.11
CA THR A 639 -15.92 -16.01 27.61
C THR A 639 -14.66 -16.88 27.65
N ASP A 640 -14.87 -18.14 28.03
CA ASP A 640 -13.88 -19.17 28.41
C ASP A 640 -12.90 -19.53 27.27
N VAL A 641 -11.61 -19.65 27.60
CA VAL A 641 -10.52 -19.98 26.66
C VAL A 641 -10.75 -21.31 25.93
N MET A 642 -11.54 -22.22 26.51
CA MET A 642 -11.85 -23.51 25.87
C MET A 642 -12.83 -23.41 24.70
N THR A 643 -13.73 -22.43 24.71
CA THR A 643 -14.60 -22.18 23.55
C THR A 643 -13.84 -21.62 22.35
N GLN A 644 -12.60 -21.15 22.56
CA GLN A 644 -11.77 -20.54 21.52
C GLN A 644 -10.87 -21.54 20.77
N HIS A 645 -10.69 -22.77 21.27
CA HIS A 645 -9.83 -23.80 20.67
C HIS A 645 -10.60 -24.98 20.04
N VAL A 646 -11.92 -24.82 19.80
CA VAL A 646 -12.80 -25.85 19.23
C VAL A 646 -12.39 -26.27 17.79
N SER A 647 -11.52 -25.49 17.13
CA SER A 647 -10.98 -25.85 15.81
C SER A 647 -9.74 -26.76 15.86
N GLN A 648 -9.00 -26.78 16.98
CA GLN A 648 -7.88 -27.69 17.22
C GLN A 648 -8.28 -28.93 18.00
N PHE A 649 -9.30 -28.80 18.85
CA PHE A 649 -9.87 -29.87 19.64
C PHE A 649 -11.38 -29.92 19.41
N GLY A 650 -11.98 -31.11 19.33
CA GLY A 650 -13.44 -31.24 19.25
C GLY A 650 -14.16 -30.54 20.41
N ARG A 651 -15.48 -30.43 20.32
CA ARG A 651 -16.34 -29.81 21.35
C ARG A 651 -15.93 -30.26 22.76
N GLU A 652 -15.71 -29.30 23.66
CA GLU A 652 -15.37 -29.60 25.06
C GLU A 652 -16.53 -30.32 25.75
N THR A 653 -16.22 -31.45 26.40
CA THR A 653 -17.08 -32.05 27.40
C THR A 653 -16.71 -31.43 28.74
N ALA A 654 -17.61 -30.63 29.32
CA ALA A 654 -17.41 -29.96 30.60
C ALA A 654 -18.41 -30.47 31.65
N ALA A 655 -17.96 -30.57 32.89
CA ALA A 655 -18.74 -30.96 34.05
C ALA A 655 -18.54 -29.97 35.20
N TRP A 656 -19.64 -29.62 35.87
CA TRP A 656 -19.61 -28.75 37.05
C TRP A 656 -19.44 -29.58 38.33
N SER A 657 -18.35 -29.34 39.07
CA SER A 657 -18.13 -29.93 40.40
C SER A 657 -19.02 -29.23 41.43
N ILE A 658 -19.95 -29.96 42.02
CA ILE A 658 -20.84 -29.44 43.06
C ILE A 658 -20.08 -29.18 44.35
N LEU A 659 -19.10 -30.03 44.66
CA LEU A 659 -18.36 -29.97 45.92
C LEU A 659 -17.28 -28.91 45.90
N GLY A 660 -16.61 -28.74 44.78
CA GLY A 660 -15.53 -27.79 44.64
C GLY A 660 -15.90 -26.46 43.99
N ASN A 661 -17.14 -26.32 43.51
CA ASN A 661 -17.67 -25.09 42.90
C ASN A 661 -16.82 -24.56 41.73
N ASP A 662 -16.23 -25.49 40.98
CA ASP A 662 -15.35 -25.23 39.84
C ASP A 662 -15.80 -26.08 38.64
N THR A 663 -15.38 -25.69 37.43
CA THR A 663 -15.64 -26.45 36.20
C THR A 663 -14.42 -27.28 35.81
N PHE A 664 -14.66 -28.55 35.47
CA PHE A 664 -13.68 -29.42 34.84
C PHE A 664 -14.12 -29.70 33.42
N GLY A 665 -13.18 -29.90 32.51
CA GLY A 665 -13.54 -30.30 31.16
C GLY A 665 -12.38 -30.86 30.38
N TYR A 666 -12.69 -31.58 29.31
CA TYR A 666 -11.68 -32.08 28.39
C TYR A 666 -12.14 -31.93 26.93
N SER A 667 -11.16 -31.86 26.03
CA SER A 667 -11.36 -31.87 24.59
C SER A 667 -10.26 -32.67 23.91
N MET A 668 -10.58 -33.36 22.81
CA MET A 668 -9.66 -34.24 22.07
C MET A 668 -9.21 -33.56 20.78
N SER A 669 -7.92 -33.62 20.42
CA SER A 669 -7.44 -33.00 19.18
C SER A 669 -8.07 -33.66 17.96
N THR A 670 -8.25 -32.90 16.89
CA THR A 670 -8.86 -33.38 15.64
C THR A 670 -7.88 -34.14 14.74
N GLU A 671 -6.57 -34.08 15.04
CA GLU A 671 -5.51 -34.77 14.30
C GLU A 671 -5.32 -36.22 14.80
N SER A 672 -5.60 -37.20 13.94
CA SER A 672 -5.61 -38.62 14.30
C SER A 672 -4.21 -39.25 14.48
N ALA A 673 -3.16 -38.67 13.88
CA ALA A 673 -1.80 -39.20 13.91
C ALA A 673 -1.06 -38.88 15.24
N HIS A 674 -1.43 -37.78 15.90
CA HIS A 674 -0.84 -37.30 17.14
C HIS A 674 -1.93 -36.78 18.08
N ALA A 675 -2.83 -37.68 18.51
CA ALA A 675 -3.98 -37.30 19.32
C ALA A 675 -3.56 -36.86 20.75
N PHE A 676 -3.90 -35.63 21.12
CA PHE A 676 -3.71 -35.07 22.46
C PHE A 676 -5.06 -34.75 23.09
N GLN A 677 -5.17 -34.96 24.40
CA GLN A 677 -6.28 -34.51 25.21
C GLN A 677 -5.89 -33.21 25.91
N ARG A 678 -6.70 -32.16 25.77
CA ARG A 678 -6.60 -30.98 26.62
C ARG A 678 -7.51 -31.15 27.82
N ALA A 679 -6.95 -31.16 29.03
CA ALA A 679 -7.67 -31.17 30.29
C ALA A 679 -7.79 -29.75 30.86
N ARG A 680 -8.89 -29.44 31.54
CA ARG A 680 -9.15 -28.16 32.22
C ARG A 680 -9.66 -28.33 33.64
N HIS A 681 -9.23 -27.40 34.49
CA HIS A 681 -9.82 -27.09 35.78
C HIS A 681 -9.89 -25.56 35.97
N GLY A 682 -11.10 -25.01 36.06
CA GLY A 682 -11.33 -23.58 36.13
C GLY A 682 -10.80 -22.87 34.88
N LYS A 683 -9.83 -21.95 35.06
CA LYS A 683 -9.12 -21.26 33.95
C LYS A 683 -7.82 -21.95 33.52
N ARG A 684 -7.40 -23.03 34.18
CA ARG A 684 -6.11 -23.69 33.95
C ARG A 684 -6.29 -24.87 33.00
N THR A 685 -5.40 -24.97 32.01
CA THR A 685 -5.43 -26.03 30.99
C THR A 685 -4.08 -26.74 30.86
N VAL A 686 -4.09 -28.01 30.45
CA VAL A 686 -2.89 -28.80 30.13
C VAL A 686 -3.18 -29.79 29.00
N ASN A 687 -2.18 -30.08 28.16
CA ASN A 687 -2.30 -31.06 27.07
C ASN A 687 -1.50 -32.31 27.44
N ASN A 688 -2.10 -33.49 27.28
CA ASN A 688 -1.44 -34.79 27.47
C ASN A 688 -1.70 -35.69 26.26
N PRO A 689 -0.87 -36.70 25.98
CA PRO A 689 -1.19 -37.73 24.98
C PRO A 689 -2.55 -38.35 25.30
N SER A 690 -3.44 -38.40 24.32
CA SER A 690 -4.84 -38.75 24.58
C SER A 690 -5.06 -40.19 25.01
N ASN A 691 -4.08 -41.05 24.75
CA ASN A 691 -4.01 -42.45 25.15
C ASN A 691 -3.30 -42.67 26.49
N SER A 692 -2.78 -41.63 27.14
CA SER A 692 -2.16 -41.78 28.46
C SER A 692 -3.21 -42.15 29.51
N ASP A 693 -2.84 -43.05 30.44
CA ASP A 693 -3.75 -43.50 31.52
C ASP A 693 -4.31 -42.32 32.32
N VAL A 694 -3.49 -41.30 32.54
CA VAL A 694 -3.87 -40.08 33.26
C VAL A 694 -4.94 -39.29 32.49
N ALA A 695 -4.79 -39.14 31.17
CA ALA A 695 -5.79 -38.49 30.33
C ALA A 695 -7.10 -39.29 30.31
N VAL A 696 -7.01 -40.61 30.18
CA VAL A 696 -8.17 -41.53 30.18
C VAL A 696 -8.94 -41.43 31.49
N ASN A 697 -8.24 -41.50 32.63
CA ASN A 697 -8.87 -41.42 33.95
C ASN A 697 -9.53 -40.06 34.18
N PHE A 698 -8.89 -38.97 33.77
CA PHE A 698 -9.47 -37.63 33.89
C PHE A 698 -10.75 -37.45 33.06
N ARG A 699 -10.76 -37.91 31.79
CA ARG A 699 -11.98 -37.80 30.96
C ARG A 699 -13.12 -38.66 31.51
N ASN A 700 -12.80 -39.86 32.01
CA ASN A 700 -13.79 -40.75 32.59
C ASN A 700 -14.46 -40.10 33.82
N ASP A 701 -13.70 -39.40 34.65
CA ASP A 701 -14.25 -38.66 35.79
C ASP A 701 -15.19 -37.53 35.34
N VAL A 702 -14.81 -36.76 34.31
CA VAL A 702 -15.66 -35.68 33.75
C VAL A 702 -16.96 -36.26 33.18
N ASP A 703 -16.87 -37.32 32.38
CA ASP A 703 -18.03 -38.00 31.80
C ASP A 703 -18.92 -38.60 32.89
N GLN A 704 -18.33 -39.18 33.94
CA GLN A 704 -19.07 -39.76 35.05
C GLN A 704 -19.84 -38.72 35.86
N ILE A 705 -19.25 -37.54 36.11
CA ILE A 705 -19.96 -36.43 36.77
C ILE A 705 -21.18 -36.01 35.96
N ASN A 706 -21.03 -35.85 34.63
CA ASN A 706 -22.14 -35.48 33.74
C ASN A 706 -23.22 -36.57 33.66
N TYR A 707 -22.80 -37.83 33.50
CA TYR A 707 -23.72 -38.97 33.44
C TYR A 707 -24.53 -39.12 34.74
N SER A 708 -23.89 -38.99 35.89
CA SER A 708 -24.57 -39.04 37.18
C SER A 708 -25.51 -37.84 37.38
N TYR A 709 -25.15 -36.65 36.89
CA TYR A 709 -26.04 -35.48 36.90
C TYR A 709 -27.31 -35.70 36.06
N LEU A 710 -27.15 -36.28 34.86
CA LEU A 710 -28.29 -36.69 34.02
C LEU A 710 -29.15 -37.76 34.69
N GLY A 711 -28.53 -38.71 35.40
CA GLY A 711 -29.24 -39.70 36.21
C GLY A 711 -30.11 -39.06 37.30
N PHE A 712 -29.59 -38.05 37.99
CA PHE A 712 -30.37 -37.29 38.97
C PHE A 712 -31.49 -36.47 38.34
N ALA A 713 -31.22 -35.78 37.24
CA ALA A 713 -32.22 -34.98 36.53
C ALA A 713 -33.34 -35.86 35.96
N GLY A 714 -33.00 -37.01 35.37
CA GLY A 714 -33.95 -38.00 34.87
C GLY A 714 -34.81 -38.61 35.98
N ALA A 715 -34.32 -38.61 37.23
CA ALA A 715 -35.09 -39.00 38.41
C ALA A 715 -36.05 -37.91 38.92
N GLY A 716 -36.08 -36.74 38.28
CA GLY A 716 -36.91 -35.59 38.68
C GLY A 716 -36.28 -34.73 39.77
N LEU A 717 -34.99 -34.91 40.09
CA LEU A 717 -34.31 -34.08 41.09
C LEU A 717 -33.91 -32.73 40.50
N GLY A 718 -34.46 -31.65 41.06
CA GLY A 718 -34.00 -30.30 40.75
C GLY A 718 -32.58 -30.04 41.27
N SER A 719 -31.82 -29.16 40.61
CA SER A 719 -30.43 -28.84 40.96
C SER A 719 -30.20 -28.49 42.45
N PRO A 720 -31.09 -27.79 43.18
CA PRO A 720 -30.94 -27.55 44.62
C PRO A 720 -31.00 -28.83 45.47
N ALA A 721 -31.83 -29.80 45.08
CA ALA A 721 -31.95 -31.10 45.75
C ALA A 721 -30.69 -31.94 45.54
N ILE A 722 -30.19 -31.98 44.30
CA ILE A 722 -28.93 -32.66 43.94
C ILE A 722 -27.77 -32.10 44.78
N LYS A 723 -27.63 -30.77 44.84
CA LYS A 723 -26.58 -30.10 45.62
C LYS A 723 -26.66 -30.47 47.11
N THR A 724 -27.87 -30.53 47.66
CA THR A 724 -28.10 -30.89 49.07
C THR A 724 -27.72 -32.35 49.33
N LEU A 725 -28.13 -33.28 48.47
CA LEU A 725 -27.81 -34.71 48.59
C LEU A 725 -26.30 -34.96 48.52
N VAL A 726 -25.62 -34.41 47.51
CA VAL A 726 -24.17 -34.53 47.35
C VAL A 726 -23.42 -33.99 48.56
N LYS A 727 -23.80 -32.82 49.09
CA LYS A 727 -23.16 -32.23 50.28
C LYS A 727 -23.36 -33.04 51.56
N ILE A 728 -24.54 -33.62 51.75
CA ILE A 728 -24.86 -34.44 52.93
C ILE A 728 -24.05 -35.74 52.91
N PHE A 729 -23.99 -36.40 51.76
CA PHE A 729 -23.37 -37.70 51.63
C PHE A 729 -21.86 -37.66 51.37
N TYR A 730 -21.29 -36.54 50.94
CA TYR A 730 -19.83 -36.35 50.90
C TYR A 730 -19.17 -36.41 52.29
N LYS A 731 -19.90 -36.01 53.35
CA LYS A 731 -19.40 -36.04 54.74
C LYS A 731 -19.63 -37.37 55.47
N LYS A 732 -20.33 -38.32 54.85
CA LYS A 732 -20.58 -39.65 55.40
C LYS A 732 -19.77 -40.68 54.61
N ASP A 733 -19.23 -41.67 55.30
CA ASP A 733 -18.55 -42.79 54.64
C ASP A 733 -19.56 -43.53 53.75
N PHE A 734 -19.33 -43.53 52.43
CA PHE A 734 -20.34 -43.95 51.44
C PHE A 734 -20.80 -45.41 51.67
N ASN A 735 -19.89 -46.25 52.17
CA ASN A 735 -20.12 -47.65 52.51
C ASN A 735 -21.05 -47.85 53.72
N SER A 736 -21.35 -46.79 54.48
CA SER A 736 -22.24 -46.82 55.65
C SER A 736 -23.69 -46.43 55.35
N ILE A 737 -23.99 -45.99 54.11
CA ILE A 737 -25.30 -45.45 53.73
C ILE A 737 -26.22 -46.60 53.27
N LYS A 738 -27.32 -46.84 53.98
CA LYS A 738 -28.32 -47.83 53.58
C LYS A 738 -29.40 -47.19 52.72
N SER A 739 -30.06 -47.98 51.86
CA SER A 739 -31.16 -47.49 51.00
C SER A 739 -32.29 -46.82 51.78
N GLY A 740 -32.54 -47.25 53.02
CA GLY A 740 -33.50 -46.64 53.93
C GLY A 740 -33.14 -45.23 54.42
N ASP A 741 -31.85 -44.89 54.53
CA ASP A 741 -31.39 -43.55 54.91
C ASP A 741 -31.69 -42.54 53.79
N PHE A 742 -31.58 -42.99 52.54
CA PHE A 742 -31.88 -42.18 51.35
C PHE A 742 -33.37 -41.89 51.21
N VAL A 743 -34.22 -42.89 51.42
CA VAL A 743 -35.69 -42.73 51.38
C VAL A 743 -36.17 -41.79 52.49
N THR A 744 -35.56 -41.86 53.68
CA THR A 744 -35.88 -40.97 54.80
C THR A 744 -35.47 -39.52 54.49
N LEU A 745 -34.28 -39.31 53.92
CA LEU A 745 -33.81 -37.99 53.52
C LEU A 745 -34.64 -37.39 52.37
N ALA A 746 -35.03 -38.20 51.39
CA ALA A 746 -35.89 -37.77 50.29
C ALA A 746 -37.28 -37.31 50.78
N LYS A 747 -37.85 -37.99 51.78
CA LYS A 747 -39.09 -37.56 52.45
C LYS A 747 -38.91 -36.24 53.20
N VAL A 748 -37.81 -36.08 53.94
CA VAL A 748 -37.49 -34.85 54.68
C VAL A 748 -37.27 -33.66 53.74
N LEU A 749 -36.71 -33.90 52.55
CA LEU A 749 -36.47 -32.87 51.53
C LEU A 749 -37.68 -32.62 50.61
N GLY A 750 -38.83 -33.30 50.83
CA GLY A 750 -40.04 -33.12 50.02
C GLY A 750 -39.89 -33.59 48.56
N ILE A 751 -39.00 -34.54 48.29
CA ILE A 751 -38.64 -34.97 46.94
C ILE A 751 -39.58 -36.08 46.48
N GLY A 752 -40.35 -35.84 45.42
CA GLY A 752 -41.15 -36.85 44.72
C GLY A 752 -40.39 -37.47 43.55
N PHE A 753 -40.32 -38.80 43.47
CA PHE A 753 -39.67 -39.52 42.38
C PHE A 753 -40.66 -39.76 41.23
N ILE A 754 -40.29 -39.37 40.01
CA ILE A 754 -41.22 -39.35 38.86
C ILE A 754 -41.12 -40.63 38.01
N SER A 755 -39.96 -41.32 37.99
CA SER A 755 -39.74 -42.43 37.03
C SER A 755 -38.71 -43.50 37.42
N VAL A 756 -37.73 -43.24 38.30
CA VAL A 756 -36.66 -44.20 38.66
C VAL A 756 -36.57 -44.41 40.17
N GLY A 757 -36.39 -45.68 40.58
CA GLY A 757 -36.40 -46.07 41.99
C GLY A 757 -35.17 -45.58 42.78
N PRO A 758 -35.25 -45.53 44.13
CA PRO A 758 -34.19 -45.00 45.02
C PRO A 758 -32.81 -45.63 44.81
N ALA A 759 -32.75 -46.88 44.34
CA ALA A 759 -31.50 -47.59 44.07
C ALA A 759 -30.70 -46.96 42.92
N ALA A 760 -31.36 -46.50 41.85
CA ALA A 760 -30.68 -45.86 40.72
C ALA A 760 -30.02 -44.53 41.13
N ILE A 761 -30.70 -43.78 42.00
CA ILE A 761 -30.19 -42.51 42.52
C ILE A 761 -29.00 -42.73 43.45
N LEU A 762 -29.02 -43.78 44.28
CA LEU A 762 -27.88 -44.18 45.10
C LEU A 762 -26.66 -44.58 44.27
N VAL A 763 -26.86 -45.29 43.15
CA VAL A 763 -25.78 -45.64 42.22
C VAL A 763 -25.22 -44.38 41.53
N SER A 764 -26.08 -43.48 41.04
CA SER A 764 -25.65 -42.20 40.48
C SER A 764 -24.89 -41.35 41.50
N LEU A 765 -25.30 -41.39 42.78
CA LEU A 765 -24.62 -40.69 43.87
C LEU A 765 -23.25 -41.29 44.21
N GLY A 766 -23.13 -42.62 44.28
CA GLY A 766 -21.84 -43.25 44.54
C GLY A 766 -20.82 -42.97 43.46
N THR A 767 -21.23 -43.13 42.20
CA THR A 767 -20.38 -42.84 41.04
C THR A 767 -20.03 -41.36 40.92
N TYR A 768 -20.96 -40.45 41.26
CA TYR A 768 -20.69 -39.00 41.33
C TYR A 768 -19.64 -38.67 42.39
N LEU A 769 -19.81 -39.18 43.61
CA LEU A 769 -18.90 -38.92 44.73
C LEU A 769 -17.51 -39.52 44.48
N GLN A 770 -17.44 -40.69 43.86
CA GLN A 770 -16.18 -41.30 43.46
C GLN A 770 -15.44 -40.41 42.45
N ALA A 771 -16.10 -40.00 41.36
CA ALA A 771 -15.50 -39.12 40.35
C ALA A 771 -15.10 -37.76 40.94
N GLU A 772 -15.92 -37.15 41.81
CA GLU A 772 -15.57 -35.90 42.50
C GLU A 772 -14.33 -36.04 43.40
N SER A 773 -14.12 -37.21 44.01
CA SER A 773 -12.95 -37.46 44.87
C SER A 773 -11.65 -37.61 44.09
N THR A 774 -11.72 -38.08 42.84
CA THR A 774 -10.55 -38.39 42.00
C THR A 774 -10.26 -37.30 40.97
N ILE A 775 -11.25 -36.53 40.52
CA ILE A 775 -11.09 -35.60 39.38
C ILE A 775 -10.02 -34.53 39.60
N ARG A 776 -9.87 -34.03 40.84
CA ARG A 776 -8.81 -33.06 41.18
C ARG A 776 -7.42 -33.69 41.18
N ILE A 777 -7.33 -34.94 41.63
CA ILE A 777 -6.07 -35.71 41.63
C ILE A 777 -5.69 -36.03 40.18
N ASN A 778 -6.63 -36.52 39.38
CA ASN A 778 -6.40 -36.86 37.98
C ASN A 778 -6.06 -35.62 37.15
N PHE A 779 -6.71 -34.47 37.38
CA PHE A 779 -6.29 -33.20 36.76
C PHE A 779 -4.89 -32.77 37.21
N THR A 780 -4.55 -32.95 38.48
CA THR A 780 -3.22 -32.63 39.00
C THR A 780 -2.16 -33.52 38.35
N MET A 781 -2.45 -34.81 38.18
CA MET A 781 -1.58 -35.75 37.47
C MET A 781 -1.42 -35.35 35.99
N CYS A 782 -2.47 -34.84 35.33
CA CYS A 782 -2.35 -34.26 33.99
C CYS A 782 -1.33 -33.11 33.92
N LEU A 783 -1.10 -32.37 35.01
CA LEU A 783 -0.10 -31.28 35.04
C LEU A 783 1.35 -31.78 35.11
N TYR A 784 1.57 -33.02 35.53
CA TYR A 784 2.89 -33.59 35.76
C TYR A 784 3.31 -34.65 34.72
N ASN A 785 2.40 -35.02 33.82
CA ASN A 785 2.59 -36.07 32.82
C ASN A 785 3.05 -35.53 31.47
#